data_AF-A0AAD5WY74-F1
#
_entry.id   AF-A0AAD5WY74-F1
#
_cell.length_a   1.000
_cell.length_b   1.000
_cell.length_c   1.000
_cell.angle_alpha   90.00
_cell.angle_beta   90.00
_cell.angle_gamma   90.00
#
_symmetry.space_group_name_H-M   'P 1'
#
loop_
_entity.id
_entity.type
_entity.pdbx_description
1 polymer ?
#
loop_
_entity_poly.entity_id
_entity_poly.type
_entity_poly.pdbx_seq_one_letter_code
_entity_poly.pdbx_strand_id
1 'polypeptide(L)'
;MSAESQQPGVLRSAANVALSATSNLKTALGVGVTAKDTQLQQYTKTVDGTKLTTEAGVPIAEDNNSLKAGERGPTLIEDFQFRDKMAHFDRERIPERVVHARGFGAHGVFELYENLSQYTRASVLTDTSKKTPVFVRFSTVAGFRGSADTVRDVRGFAVKFYTDEGNWDLVGNNIPVFFIQDAVQFPDLVHSLKPEPHNEIPQAQSAHDTFWDFVTLIPESTHMLMWIMSDRTIPRSFRNMNGFGVHTFRLVNAQGEAHFVKFHWRPVLGTASLVWDEAVKIQGADPDYHRRDLWMSIEAGDYPEYELGVQIFDEATAASFPFDVLDSTKIVPEELVPVRYIGKMTLNKNVDEFFPETEQIALHPGNIVPGIDFSEDPLLQGRLFSYTDSQFHRLGPNFQELPINRPVCPVFNNLRGGASRLAIIKGRVSYQPNSLASGCPALNPQGYRHHTVPVVGTKTEKKPGGFADHYSQARLFYNSMTQTEKEHILKATSFELQKCSSLEIRQRVVDQYNNVDFHLASQLAENIGANPPAAPAQIDERGAGVKESPGLSVIRSLPANTIRGRRVAIVVAPGFDSSALTVHAAIASAGGLPFYVAQKAKPVPDSQGSTVVPDFTVSATRSVLFDAVFVPGGAQAVQPLTEDADFVLLVAEAFKHLKTIGAANEGVELLRRAALPGVTIASLNDSATPFVESLGVVSTGSFASAVPGGVVGKVASGALGGLEGLVSKVLADPNAQPTGFVDAFVKSIAKHRCWEREPLAKKIVA
;
A
#
# COMPACT_ATOMS: atom_id res chain seq x y z
N MET A 1 -38.76 -31.76 18.52
CA MET A 1 -38.42 -30.74 19.53
C MET A 1 -36.96 -30.90 19.90
N SER A 2 -36.10 -30.14 19.24
CA SER A 2 -34.74 -29.83 19.70
C SER A 2 -34.40 -28.50 19.06
N ALA A 3 -34.51 -27.44 19.86
CA ALA A 3 -34.26 -26.07 19.48
C ALA A 3 -32.82 -25.93 18.98
N GLU A 4 -32.66 -25.34 17.79
CA GLU A 4 -31.38 -24.83 17.31
C GLU A 4 -30.92 -23.72 18.26
N SER A 5 -30.02 -24.06 19.17
CA SER A 5 -29.24 -23.08 19.91
C SER A 5 -28.10 -22.60 19.00
N GLN A 6 -28.39 -21.71 18.06
CA GLN A 6 -27.36 -20.85 17.49
C GLN A 6 -26.98 -19.84 18.56
N GLN A 7 -25.94 -20.15 19.36
CA GLN A 7 -25.27 -19.13 20.14
C GLN A 7 -24.53 -18.19 19.18
N PRO A 8 -24.72 -16.87 19.26
CA PRO A 8 -23.92 -15.93 18.50
C PRO A 8 -22.52 -15.91 19.11
N GLY A 9 -21.60 -16.66 18.50
CA GLY A 9 -20.17 -16.50 18.77
C GLY A 9 -19.80 -15.04 18.56
N VAL A 10 -19.05 -14.47 19.50
CA VAL A 10 -18.58 -13.08 19.46
C VAL A 10 -17.63 -12.94 18.25
N LEU A 11 -18.18 -12.50 17.12
CA LEU A 11 -17.51 -12.32 15.83
C LEU A 11 -16.61 -11.08 15.89
N ARG A 12 -15.34 -11.25 16.30
CA ARG A 12 -14.35 -10.16 16.50
C ARG A 12 -13.54 -9.80 15.24
N SER A 13 -14.17 -9.81 14.06
CA SER A 13 -13.52 -9.24 12.88
C SER A 13 -14.56 -8.54 12.02
N ALA A 14 -14.34 -7.26 11.72
CA ALA A 14 -15.10 -6.47 10.76
C ALA A 14 -15.25 -7.14 9.38
N ALA A 15 -14.42 -8.14 9.07
CA ALA A 15 -14.54 -8.99 7.88
C ALA A 15 -15.87 -9.78 7.81
N ASN A 16 -16.48 -10.16 8.95
CA ASN A 16 -17.66 -11.04 8.94
C ASN A 16 -18.99 -10.29 8.82
N VAL A 17 -19.03 -8.99 9.15
CA VAL A 17 -20.23 -8.15 8.92
C VAL A 17 -20.43 -7.89 7.41
N ALA A 18 -19.35 -7.92 6.63
CA ALA A 18 -19.40 -7.79 5.16
C ALA A 18 -19.77 -9.10 4.42
N LEU A 19 -19.60 -10.27 5.05
CA LEU A 19 -19.69 -11.57 4.38
C LEU A 19 -21.12 -12.07 4.09
N SER A 20 -22.16 -11.60 4.79
CA SER A 20 -23.54 -12.03 4.53
C SER A 20 -24.29 -11.20 3.48
N ALA A 21 -23.74 -10.04 3.07
CA ALA A 21 -24.36 -9.12 2.11
C ALA A 21 -23.76 -9.20 0.68
N THR A 22 -22.68 -9.95 0.47
CA THR A 22 -21.76 -9.72 -0.65
C THR A 22 -22.03 -10.49 -1.95
N SER A 23 -22.79 -11.59 -1.98
CA SER A 23 -23.03 -12.31 -3.25
C SER A 23 -23.94 -11.52 -4.21
N ASN A 24 -25.00 -10.90 -3.67
CA ASN A 24 -25.94 -10.09 -4.44
C ASN A 24 -25.35 -8.69 -4.78
N LEU A 25 -24.52 -8.13 -3.90
CA LEU A 25 -23.84 -6.84 -4.12
C LEU A 25 -22.70 -6.95 -5.15
N LYS A 26 -21.88 -8.01 -5.14
CA LYS A 26 -20.79 -8.21 -6.11
C LYS A 26 -21.33 -8.30 -7.55
N THR A 27 -22.49 -8.93 -7.74
CA THR A 27 -23.19 -8.99 -9.04
C THR A 27 -23.76 -7.62 -9.45
N ALA A 28 -24.33 -6.86 -8.51
CA ALA A 28 -24.87 -5.52 -8.76
C ALA A 28 -23.80 -4.45 -9.02
N LEU A 29 -22.59 -4.61 -8.48
CA LEU A 29 -21.44 -3.72 -8.67
C LEU A 29 -20.64 -4.00 -9.95
N GLY A 30 -21.08 -4.93 -10.80
CA GLY A 30 -20.41 -5.24 -12.06
C GLY A 30 -19.06 -5.95 -11.91
N VAL A 31 -18.83 -6.62 -10.77
CA VAL A 31 -17.67 -7.51 -10.56
C VAL A 31 -17.90 -8.78 -11.38
N GLY A 32 -17.67 -8.69 -12.69
CA GLY A 32 -17.76 -9.82 -13.61
C GLY A 32 -16.68 -10.85 -13.34
N VAL A 33 -17.00 -12.13 -13.55
CA VAL A 33 -16.02 -13.22 -13.54
C VAL A 33 -14.99 -12.97 -14.64
N THR A 34 -13.72 -12.83 -14.28
CA THR A 34 -12.65 -12.60 -15.25
C THR A 34 -12.19 -13.90 -15.91
N ALA A 35 -11.42 -13.79 -17.00
CA ALA A 35 -10.75 -14.96 -17.59
C ALA A 35 -9.79 -15.63 -16.60
N LYS A 36 -9.16 -14.85 -15.70
CA LYS A 36 -8.28 -15.38 -14.67
C LYS A 36 -9.06 -16.11 -13.58
N ASP A 37 -10.21 -15.57 -13.14
CA ASP A 37 -11.09 -16.26 -12.20
C ASP A 37 -11.55 -17.63 -12.74
N THR A 38 -11.99 -17.64 -14.00
CA THR A 38 -12.42 -18.88 -14.68
C THR A 38 -11.28 -19.91 -14.75
N GLN A 39 -10.05 -19.46 -14.99
CA GLN A 39 -8.88 -20.34 -14.98
C GLN A 39 -8.57 -20.88 -13.58
N LEU A 40 -8.63 -20.03 -12.54
CA LEU A 40 -8.33 -20.42 -11.16
C LEU A 40 -9.36 -21.39 -10.58
N GLN A 41 -10.62 -21.30 -10.99
CA GLN A 41 -11.67 -22.25 -10.59
C GLN A 41 -11.32 -23.72 -10.87
N GLN A 42 -10.43 -24.00 -11.84
CA GLN A 42 -9.95 -25.36 -12.14
C GLN A 42 -9.06 -25.95 -11.02
N TYR A 43 -8.53 -25.09 -10.15
CA TYR A 43 -7.60 -25.44 -9.08
C TYR A 43 -8.20 -25.21 -7.68
N THR A 44 -9.30 -24.47 -7.57
CA THR A 44 -10.02 -24.23 -6.33
C THR A 44 -10.85 -25.44 -5.91
N LYS A 45 -10.77 -25.82 -4.63
CA LYS A 45 -11.58 -26.91 -4.04
C LYS A 45 -12.44 -26.37 -2.89
N THR A 46 -13.72 -26.74 -2.87
CA THR A 46 -14.63 -26.47 -1.73
C THR A 46 -14.68 -27.69 -0.81
N VAL A 47 -14.50 -27.47 0.49
CA VAL A 47 -14.38 -28.55 1.48
C VAL A 47 -15.72 -28.93 2.14
N ASP A 48 -16.74 -28.07 2.07
CA ASP A 48 -18.04 -28.33 2.69
C ASP A 48 -18.69 -29.61 2.14
N GLY A 49 -19.10 -30.50 3.05
CA GLY A 49 -19.70 -31.80 2.70
C GLY A 49 -18.72 -32.87 2.19
N THR A 50 -17.41 -32.62 2.23
CA THR A 50 -16.37 -33.59 1.84
C THR A 50 -15.86 -34.42 3.03
N LYS A 51 -15.14 -35.52 2.76
CA LYS A 51 -14.52 -36.38 3.80
C LYS A 51 -13.04 -36.04 3.91
N LEU A 52 -12.50 -36.11 5.12
CA LEU A 52 -11.05 -36.00 5.35
C LEU A 52 -10.33 -37.21 4.71
N THR A 53 -9.26 -36.95 3.96
CA THR A 53 -8.44 -37.97 3.31
C THR A 53 -6.96 -37.69 3.48
N THR A 54 -6.11 -38.70 3.27
CA THR A 54 -4.68 -38.52 3.00
C THR A 54 -4.47 -37.87 1.63
N GLU A 55 -3.23 -37.47 1.30
CA GLU A 55 -2.87 -36.94 -0.03
C GLU A 55 -3.08 -37.98 -1.15
N ALA A 56 -2.99 -39.26 -0.82
CA ALA A 56 -3.31 -40.35 -1.74
C ALA A 56 -4.83 -40.62 -1.88
N GLY A 57 -5.69 -39.85 -1.20
CA GLY A 57 -7.14 -39.97 -1.25
C GLY A 57 -7.72 -41.08 -0.36
N VAL A 58 -6.98 -41.60 0.61
CA VAL A 58 -7.48 -42.62 1.54
C VAL A 58 -8.36 -41.95 2.60
N PRO A 59 -9.63 -42.35 2.80
CA PRO A 59 -10.49 -41.78 3.84
C PRO A 59 -9.92 -42.01 5.23
N ILE A 60 -9.94 -40.97 6.07
CA ILE A 60 -9.42 -40.99 7.43
C ILE A 60 -10.57 -41.21 8.42
N ALA A 61 -10.40 -42.17 9.34
CA ALA A 61 -11.35 -42.48 10.39
C ALA A 61 -11.00 -41.83 11.75
N GLU A 62 -9.71 -41.57 12.01
CA GLU A 62 -9.20 -41.06 13.28
C GLU A 62 -8.02 -40.12 13.02
N ASP A 63 -8.04 -38.87 13.51
CA ASP A 63 -7.01 -37.84 13.23
C ASP A 63 -6.48 -37.13 14.49
N ASN A 64 -6.96 -37.52 15.67
CA ASN A 64 -6.53 -36.95 16.96
C ASN A 64 -5.45 -37.80 17.64
N ASN A 65 -5.25 -39.04 17.20
CA ASN A 65 -4.34 -40.00 17.82
C ASN A 65 -3.48 -40.69 16.77
N SER A 66 -2.18 -40.84 17.08
CA SER A 66 -1.31 -41.74 16.34
C SER A 66 -1.64 -43.21 16.65
N LEU A 67 -1.38 -44.09 15.69
CA LEU A 67 -1.38 -45.54 15.89
C LEU A 67 -0.25 -45.93 16.86
N LYS A 68 -0.61 -46.68 17.91
CA LYS A 68 0.30 -47.08 19.00
C LYS A 68 0.16 -48.57 19.31
N ALA A 69 1.20 -49.17 19.89
CA ALA A 69 1.14 -50.52 20.48
C ALA A 69 0.39 -50.52 21.83
N GLY A 70 -0.94 -50.37 21.77
CA GLY A 70 -1.81 -50.15 22.93
C GLY A 70 -1.96 -48.66 23.28
N GLU A 71 -3.00 -48.32 24.05
CA GLU A 71 -3.38 -46.92 24.33
C GLU A 71 -2.24 -46.06 24.93
N ARG A 72 -1.38 -46.70 25.73
CA ARG A 72 -0.21 -46.09 26.38
C ARG A 72 1.14 -46.59 25.81
N GLY A 73 1.11 -47.25 24.66
CA GLY A 73 2.30 -47.79 24.01
C GLY A 73 3.02 -46.78 23.10
N PRO A 74 4.17 -47.17 22.52
CA PRO A 74 4.89 -46.36 21.55
C PRO A 74 4.11 -46.20 20.23
N THR A 75 4.30 -45.08 19.55
CA THR A 75 3.82 -44.85 18.18
C THR A 75 4.48 -45.81 17.19
N LEU A 76 3.70 -46.32 16.23
CA LEU A 76 4.18 -47.28 15.24
C LEU A 76 4.53 -46.59 13.91
N ILE A 77 5.67 -46.97 13.30
CA ILE A 77 6.13 -46.38 12.02
C ILE A 77 5.20 -46.73 10.84
N GLU A 78 4.38 -47.78 10.97
CA GLU A 78 3.39 -48.16 9.95
C GLU A 78 2.22 -47.16 9.84
N ASP A 79 2.09 -46.21 10.78
CA ASP A 79 1.12 -45.11 10.72
C ASP A 79 1.41 -44.17 9.54
N PHE A 80 0.83 -44.49 8.38
CA PHE A 80 1.03 -43.74 7.16
C PHE A 80 0.29 -42.41 7.15
N GLN A 81 -0.85 -42.29 7.84
CA GLN A 81 -1.59 -41.05 7.95
C GLN A 81 -0.80 -40.02 8.77
N PHE A 82 -0.28 -40.43 9.94
CA PHE A 82 0.59 -39.58 10.76
C PHE A 82 1.80 -39.09 9.95
N ARG A 83 2.48 -40.01 9.26
CA ARG A 83 3.65 -39.67 8.43
C ARG A 83 3.30 -38.73 7.28
N ASP A 84 2.18 -38.94 6.59
CA ASP A 84 1.74 -38.08 5.48
C ASP A 84 1.49 -36.65 5.96
N LYS A 85 0.68 -36.50 7.01
CA LYS A 85 0.36 -35.20 7.63
C LYS A 85 1.59 -34.46 8.14
N MET A 86 2.47 -35.15 8.89
CA MET A 86 3.70 -34.56 9.41
C MET A 86 4.69 -34.22 8.30
N ALA A 87 4.86 -35.12 7.31
CA ALA A 87 5.80 -34.88 6.22
C ALA A 87 5.43 -33.67 5.37
N HIS A 88 4.13 -33.43 5.14
CA HIS A 88 3.67 -32.21 4.48
C HIS A 88 3.94 -30.97 5.34
N PHE A 89 3.52 -31.00 6.62
CA PHE A 89 3.74 -29.89 7.56
C PHE A 89 5.20 -29.44 7.64
N ASP A 90 6.13 -30.39 7.76
CA ASP A 90 7.57 -30.13 7.86
C ASP A 90 8.16 -29.42 6.62
N ARG A 91 7.44 -29.41 5.48
CA ARG A 91 7.89 -28.90 4.17
C ARG A 91 7.01 -27.77 3.62
N GLU A 92 6.15 -27.18 4.45
CA GLU A 92 5.25 -26.10 4.01
C GLU A 92 5.98 -24.81 3.61
N ARG A 93 7.17 -24.54 4.16
CA ARG A 93 7.89 -23.28 3.93
C ARG A 93 8.79 -23.39 2.70
N ILE A 94 8.63 -22.43 1.79
CA ILE A 94 9.57 -22.17 0.69
C ILE A 94 10.46 -20.97 1.05
N PRO A 95 11.59 -20.76 0.36
CA PRO A 95 12.34 -19.52 0.49
C PRO A 95 11.43 -18.30 0.27
N GLU A 96 11.56 -17.28 1.11
CA GLU A 96 10.91 -16.00 0.82
C GLU A 96 11.63 -15.26 -0.32
N ARG A 97 11.06 -14.14 -0.77
CA ARG A 97 11.75 -13.27 -1.73
C ARG A 97 12.94 -12.59 -1.04
N VAL A 98 14.09 -12.50 -1.71
CA VAL A 98 15.31 -11.86 -1.17
C VAL A 98 15.05 -10.42 -0.69
N VAL A 99 14.31 -9.68 -1.51
CA VAL A 99 13.74 -8.36 -1.20
C VAL A 99 12.23 -8.41 -1.42
N HIS A 100 11.49 -7.49 -0.80
CA HIS A 100 10.04 -7.45 -0.90
C HIS A 100 9.34 -8.71 -0.38
N ALA A 101 9.92 -9.37 0.63
CA ALA A 101 9.39 -10.58 1.25
C ALA A 101 8.01 -10.31 1.89
N ARG A 102 7.91 -9.23 2.69
CA ARG A 102 6.64 -8.81 3.29
C ARG A 102 5.76 -8.11 2.25
N GLY A 103 4.64 -8.75 1.91
CA GLY A 103 3.67 -8.20 0.96
C GLY A 103 2.30 -8.85 1.05
N PHE A 104 1.35 -8.27 0.31
CA PHE A 104 0.00 -8.81 0.16
C PHE A 104 -0.53 -8.52 -1.25
N GLY A 105 -1.36 -9.42 -1.78
CA GLY A 105 -1.88 -9.32 -3.13
C GLY A 105 -3.40 -9.36 -3.23
N ALA A 106 -3.91 -8.84 -4.33
CA ALA A 106 -5.33 -8.82 -4.66
C ALA A 106 -5.54 -8.92 -6.17
N HIS A 107 -6.68 -9.49 -6.56
CA HIS A 107 -7.12 -9.55 -7.95
C HIS A 107 -7.88 -8.27 -8.32
N GLY A 108 -7.88 -7.98 -9.63
CA GLY A 108 -8.61 -6.85 -10.17
C GLY A 108 -8.76 -6.90 -11.67
N VAL A 109 -9.18 -5.77 -12.23
CA VAL A 109 -9.36 -5.55 -13.65
C VAL A 109 -8.76 -4.22 -14.06
N PHE A 110 -8.12 -4.18 -15.24
CA PHE A 110 -7.69 -2.98 -15.92
C PHE A 110 -8.57 -2.69 -17.15
N GLU A 111 -8.96 -1.43 -17.30
CA GLU A 111 -9.78 -0.91 -18.41
C GLU A 111 -9.08 0.32 -19.02
N LEU A 112 -8.88 0.30 -20.34
CA LEU A 112 -8.23 1.36 -21.08
C LEU A 112 -9.25 2.43 -21.49
N TYR A 113 -8.91 3.70 -21.28
CA TYR A 113 -9.75 4.85 -21.64
C TYR A 113 -9.63 5.22 -23.12
N GLU A 114 -8.40 5.22 -23.65
CA GLU A 114 -8.11 5.66 -25.01
C GLU A 114 -7.15 4.70 -25.72
N ASN A 115 -7.31 4.58 -27.04
CA ASN A 115 -6.48 3.74 -27.89
C ASN A 115 -5.09 4.39 -28.12
N LEU A 116 -4.01 3.65 -27.84
CA LEU A 116 -2.61 4.12 -28.00
C LEU A 116 -1.89 3.51 -29.22
N SER A 117 -2.61 3.06 -30.24
CA SER A 117 -2.06 2.42 -31.45
C SER A 117 -1.01 3.26 -32.18
N GLN A 118 -1.05 4.59 -32.02
CA GLN A 118 -0.02 5.49 -32.52
C GLN A 118 1.36 5.23 -31.89
N TYR A 119 1.42 4.74 -30.64
CA TYR A 119 2.66 4.50 -29.90
C TYR A 119 2.98 3.03 -29.68
N THR A 120 1.96 2.17 -29.58
CA THR A 120 2.16 0.76 -29.23
C THR A 120 1.21 -0.16 -29.99
N ARG A 121 1.67 -1.37 -30.32
CA ARG A 121 0.82 -2.47 -30.79
C ARG A 121 0.35 -3.41 -29.68
N ALA A 122 0.62 -3.09 -28.41
CA ALA A 122 0.20 -3.92 -27.29
C ALA A 122 -1.33 -3.93 -27.18
N SER A 123 -1.91 -5.12 -27.29
CA SER A 123 -3.38 -5.33 -27.22
C SER A 123 -4.02 -4.67 -25.99
N VAL A 124 -3.40 -4.80 -24.83
CA VAL A 124 -3.86 -4.22 -23.54
C VAL A 124 -3.89 -2.68 -23.55
N LEU A 125 -3.19 -2.03 -24.48
CA LEU A 125 -3.10 -0.57 -24.64
C LEU A 125 -3.71 -0.06 -25.95
N THR A 126 -4.40 -0.90 -26.72
CA THR A 126 -5.00 -0.52 -28.01
C THR A 126 -6.49 -0.83 -28.11
N ASP A 127 -7.03 -1.71 -27.28
CA ASP A 127 -8.45 -2.05 -27.28
C ASP A 127 -9.16 -1.55 -26.00
N THR A 128 -9.97 -0.50 -26.15
CA THR A 128 -10.74 0.11 -25.04
C THR A 128 -11.97 -0.69 -24.63
N SER A 129 -12.34 -1.74 -25.37
CA SER A 129 -13.47 -2.61 -25.03
C SER A 129 -13.10 -3.75 -24.08
N LYS A 130 -11.80 -4.02 -23.91
CA LYS A 130 -11.29 -5.13 -23.10
C LYS A 130 -11.25 -4.78 -21.61
N LYS A 131 -11.62 -5.78 -20.81
CA LYS A 131 -11.37 -5.84 -19.38
C LYS A 131 -10.22 -6.82 -19.14
N THR A 132 -9.02 -6.31 -18.89
CA THR A 132 -7.82 -7.14 -18.71
C THR A 132 -7.74 -7.57 -17.24
N PRO A 133 -7.78 -8.88 -16.91
CA PRO A 133 -7.60 -9.33 -15.55
C PRO A 133 -6.19 -8.96 -15.06
N VAL A 134 -6.08 -8.56 -13.80
CA VAL A 134 -4.80 -8.25 -13.17
C VAL A 134 -4.67 -8.92 -11.80
N PHE A 135 -3.43 -9.16 -11.40
CA PHE A 135 -3.09 -9.40 -10.00
C PHE A 135 -2.03 -8.39 -9.56
N VAL A 136 -2.28 -7.75 -8.43
CA VAL A 136 -1.36 -6.78 -7.84
C VAL A 136 -0.76 -7.36 -6.57
N ARG A 137 0.55 -7.18 -6.38
CA ARG A 137 1.21 -7.43 -5.11
C ARG A 137 1.90 -6.15 -4.63
N PHE A 138 1.47 -5.68 -3.47
CA PHE A 138 2.15 -4.62 -2.73
C PHE A 138 3.13 -5.22 -1.72
N SER A 139 4.21 -4.52 -1.40
CA SER A 139 5.21 -5.01 -0.46
C SER A 139 6.03 -3.89 0.16
N THR A 140 6.68 -4.14 1.30
CA THR A 140 7.87 -3.37 1.73
C THR A 140 9.10 -3.87 0.95
N VAL A 141 10.34 -3.53 1.32
CA VAL A 141 11.57 -3.99 0.66
C VAL A 141 12.49 -4.76 1.60
N ALA A 142 12.93 -4.11 2.69
CA ALA A 142 14.03 -4.60 3.52
C ALA A 142 13.59 -5.76 4.42
N GLY A 143 12.40 -5.68 4.99
CA GLY A 143 11.93 -6.63 5.99
C GLY A 143 11.70 -8.05 5.47
N PHE A 144 11.95 -9.05 6.32
CA PHE A 144 11.54 -10.44 6.08
C PHE A 144 10.00 -10.58 6.11
N ARG A 145 9.45 -11.73 5.68
CA ARG A 145 7.99 -11.92 5.52
C ARG A 145 7.13 -11.63 6.75
N GLY A 146 7.72 -11.74 7.95
CA GLY A 146 7.07 -11.49 9.25
C GLY A 146 7.22 -10.06 9.79
N SER A 147 7.89 -9.17 9.05
CA SER A 147 8.03 -7.75 9.44
C SER A 147 6.69 -6.99 9.37
N ALA A 148 6.66 -5.79 9.95
CA ALA A 148 5.47 -4.94 10.02
C ALA A 148 5.22 -4.13 8.74
N ASP A 149 3.96 -3.80 8.46
CA ASP A 149 3.55 -3.07 7.24
C ASP A 149 3.94 -1.58 7.24
N THR A 150 3.86 -0.90 8.39
CA THR A 150 4.00 0.56 8.52
C THR A 150 5.43 1.02 8.84
N VAL A 151 6.44 0.26 8.40
CA VAL A 151 7.85 0.67 8.47
C VAL A 151 8.14 1.83 7.51
N ARG A 152 9.21 2.61 7.78
CA ARG A 152 9.74 3.56 6.80
C ARG A 152 10.53 2.77 5.77
N ASP A 153 9.96 2.63 4.58
CA ASP A 153 10.55 1.83 3.51
C ASP A 153 9.95 2.22 2.16
N VAL A 154 10.61 1.87 1.07
CA VAL A 154 9.96 1.87 -0.24
C VAL A 154 8.83 0.83 -0.23
N ARG A 155 7.77 1.08 -0.99
CA ARG A 155 6.74 0.09 -1.26
C ARG A 155 6.87 -0.43 -2.68
N GLY A 156 6.95 -1.75 -2.83
CA GLY A 156 6.80 -2.40 -4.12
C GLY A 156 5.35 -2.27 -4.60
N PHE A 157 5.17 -1.98 -5.88
CA PHE A 157 3.89 -1.91 -6.56
C PHE A 157 4.02 -2.68 -7.88
N ALA A 158 3.76 -3.99 -7.81
CA ALA A 158 3.92 -4.89 -8.94
C ALA A 158 2.58 -5.40 -9.45
N VAL A 159 2.33 -5.22 -10.76
CA VAL A 159 1.08 -5.57 -11.42
C VAL A 159 1.36 -6.60 -12.52
N LYS A 160 0.69 -7.76 -12.47
CA LYS A 160 0.63 -8.73 -13.56
C LYS A 160 -0.66 -8.53 -14.34
N PHE A 161 -0.55 -8.23 -15.63
CA PHE A 161 -1.63 -8.18 -16.59
C PHE A 161 -1.72 -9.53 -17.29
N TYR A 162 -2.88 -10.19 -17.20
CA TYR A 162 -3.16 -11.42 -17.92
C TYR A 162 -3.76 -11.07 -19.28
N THR A 163 -2.90 -10.79 -20.28
CA THR A 163 -3.34 -10.37 -21.61
C THR A 163 -3.64 -11.56 -22.53
N ASP A 164 -4.22 -11.29 -23.69
CA ASP A 164 -4.44 -12.26 -24.77
C ASP A 164 -3.16 -12.61 -25.56
N GLU A 165 -2.08 -11.85 -25.38
CA GLU A 165 -0.79 -12.04 -26.05
C GLU A 165 0.35 -12.40 -25.08
N GLY A 166 0.01 -12.83 -23.87
CA GLY A 166 0.96 -13.21 -22.82
C GLY A 166 0.75 -12.45 -21.51
N ASN A 167 1.53 -12.78 -20.48
CA ASN A 167 1.53 -11.98 -19.27
C ASN A 167 2.46 -10.78 -19.46
N TRP A 168 1.99 -9.58 -19.09
CA TRP A 168 2.82 -8.40 -18.95
C TRP A 168 2.94 -8.05 -17.47
N ASP A 169 4.16 -7.89 -16.95
CA ASP A 169 4.39 -7.49 -15.57
C ASP A 169 4.99 -6.08 -15.51
N LEU A 170 4.24 -5.13 -14.93
CA LEU A 170 4.75 -3.81 -14.57
C LEU A 170 5.22 -3.85 -13.11
N VAL A 171 6.52 -4.08 -12.91
CA VAL A 171 7.13 -4.27 -11.59
C VAL A 171 7.78 -2.97 -11.10
N GLY A 172 6.97 -2.13 -10.46
CA GLY A 172 7.34 -0.79 -10.00
C GLY A 172 7.47 -0.64 -8.48
N ASN A 173 7.67 0.61 -8.06
CA ASN A 173 7.70 1.05 -6.67
C ASN A 173 6.75 2.24 -6.47
N ASN A 174 6.46 2.61 -5.22
CA ASN A 174 5.74 3.85 -4.90
C ASN A 174 6.59 5.13 -5.03
N ILE A 175 7.87 4.98 -5.38
CA ILE A 175 8.84 6.06 -5.60
C ILE A 175 9.28 6.02 -7.08
N PRO A 176 9.42 7.17 -7.77
CA PRO A 176 9.70 7.22 -9.21
C PRO A 176 11.19 7.04 -9.58
N VAL A 177 12.06 6.87 -8.59
CA VAL A 177 13.51 6.70 -8.75
C VAL A 177 14.02 5.54 -7.90
N PHE A 178 15.27 5.14 -8.13
CA PHE A 178 15.98 4.13 -7.35
C PHE A 178 17.25 4.72 -6.71
N PHE A 179 17.87 3.98 -5.78
CA PHE A 179 19.08 4.43 -5.06
C PHE A 179 20.35 4.44 -5.92
N ILE A 180 20.42 3.54 -6.89
CA ILE A 180 21.61 3.25 -7.68
C ILE A 180 21.28 3.29 -9.17
N GLN A 181 22.30 3.50 -9.97
CA GLN A 181 22.20 3.61 -11.43
C GLN A 181 22.44 2.28 -12.15
N ASP A 182 23.23 1.38 -11.58
CA ASP A 182 23.64 0.13 -12.22
C ASP A 182 23.30 -1.08 -11.33
N ALA A 183 22.76 -2.13 -11.94
CA ALA A 183 22.34 -3.34 -11.23
C ALA A 183 23.50 -4.10 -10.55
N VAL A 184 24.75 -3.90 -10.97
CA VAL A 184 25.91 -4.54 -10.30
C VAL A 184 26.03 -4.13 -8.83
N GLN A 185 25.58 -2.92 -8.47
CA GLN A 185 25.58 -2.41 -7.10
C GLN A 185 24.36 -2.86 -6.27
N PHE A 186 23.42 -3.60 -6.87
CA PHE A 186 22.19 -4.01 -6.20
C PHE A 186 22.44 -4.91 -4.98
N PRO A 187 23.33 -5.92 -5.03
CA PRO A 187 23.67 -6.70 -3.85
C PRO A 187 24.28 -5.85 -2.73
N ASP A 188 25.17 -4.90 -3.06
CA ASP A 188 25.81 -4.02 -2.07
C ASP A 188 24.79 -3.11 -1.38
N LEU A 189 23.89 -2.49 -2.14
CA LEU A 189 22.77 -1.72 -1.60
C LEU A 189 21.85 -2.57 -0.72
N VAL A 190 21.49 -3.77 -1.17
CA VAL A 190 20.58 -4.64 -0.40
C VAL A 190 21.26 -5.13 0.88
N HIS A 191 22.54 -5.50 0.83
CA HIS A 191 23.29 -5.90 2.02
C HIS A 191 23.46 -4.75 3.01
N SER A 192 23.63 -3.52 2.53
CA SER A 192 23.75 -2.34 3.39
C SER A 192 22.41 -1.97 4.03
N LEU A 193 21.28 -2.20 3.35
CA LEU A 193 19.92 -1.94 3.86
C LEU A 193 19.36 -3.06 4.75
N LYS A 194 19.79 -4.31 4.53
CA LYS A 194 19.33 -5.48 5.29
C LYS A 194 19.92 -5.47 6.71
N PRO A 195 19.35 -6.28 7.63
CA PRO A 195 19.93 -6.42 8.96
C PRO A 195 21.40 -6.85 8.89
N GLU A 196 22.24 -6.31 9.76
CA GLU A 196 23.69 -6.49 9.67
C GLU A 196 24.08 -7.96 9.89
N PRO A 197 25.04 -8.50 9.11
CA PRO A 197 25.24 -9.95 9.01
C PRO A 197 25.77 -10.61 10.29
N HIS A 198 26.34 -9.82 11.21
CA HIS A 198 26.91 -10.34 12.44
C HIS A 198 25.86 -10.60 13.54
N ASN A 199 24.68 -9.98 13.45
CA ASN A 199 23.64 -10.06 14.49
C ASN A 199 22.18 -10.07 13.95
N GLU A 200 21.97 -9.89 12.65
CA GLU A 200 20.66 -9.78 11.99
C GLU A 200 19.78 -8.64 12.56
N ILE A 201 20.41 -7.50 12.92
CA ILE A 201 19.74 -6.30 13.43
C ILE A 201 20.14 -5.07 12.58
N PRO A 202 19.21 -4.13 12.33
CA PRO A 202 17.80 -4.11 12.72
C PRO A 202 16.86 -4.72 11.66
N GLN A 203 15.70 -5.20 12.10
CA GLN A 203 14.66 -5.69 11.18
C GLN A 203 13.90 -4.52 10.52
N ALA A 204 13.86 -4.51 9.18
CA ALA A 204 13.02 -3.61 8.37
C ALA A 204 13.22 -2.10 8.67
N GLN A 205 14.46 -1.68 8.90
CA GLN A 205 14.81 -0.29 9.21
C GLN A 205 16.15 0.04 8.54
N SER A 206 16.25 1.18 7.86
CA SER A 206 17.51 1.74 7.34
C SER A 206 18.34 2.50 8.39
N ALA A 207 17.82 2.59 9.62
CA ALA A 207 18.40 3.38 10.70
C ALA A 207 19.55 2.66 11.43
N HIS A 208 20.61 2.34 10.70
CA HIS A 208 21.82 1.70 11.20
C HIS A 208 23.04 2.04 10.33
N ASP A 209 24.24 1.80 10.86
CA ASP A 209 25.50 2.29 10.30
C ASP A 209 25.74 1.81 8.86
N THR A 210 25.54 0.53 8.54
CA THR A 210 25.88 0.01 7.20
C THR A 210 25.09 0.63 6.06
N PHE A 211 23.79 0.91 6.23
CA PHE A 211 22.99 1.59 5.21
C PHE A 211 23.53 3.00 4.96
N TRP A 212 23.69 3.78 6.03
CA TRP A 212 24.14 5.17 5.95
C TRP A 212 25.61 5.29 5.50
N ASP A 213 26.45 4.30 5.79
CA ASP A 213 27.81 4.22 5.26
C ASP A 213 27.79 4.09 3.73
N PHE A 214 27.03 3.13 3.20
CA PHE A 214 26.96 2.88 1.77
C PHE A 214 26.42 4.09 0.99
N VAL A 215 25.26 4.63 1.39
CA VAL A 215 24.60 5.72 0.65
C VAL A 215 25.39 7.03 0.68
N THR A 216 26.22 7.24 1.71
CA THR A 216 27.11 8.42 1.76
C THR A 216 28.35 8.31 0.87
N LEU A 217 28.78 7.09 0.53
CA LEU A 217 29.88 6.83 -0.40
C LEU A 217 29.42 6.77 -1.86
N ILE A 218 28.10 6.80 -2.09
CA ILE A 218 27.46 6.66 -3.40
C ILE A 218 26.51 7.86 -3.63
N PRO A 219 27.02 9.02 -4.08
CA PRO A 219 26.24 10.25 -4.18
C PRO A 219 24.99 10.17 -5.07
N GLU A 220 24.93 9.27 -6.05
CA GLU A 220 23.74 9.06 -6.89
C GLU A 220 22.48 8.68 -6.09
N SER A 221 22.65 8.19 -4.85
CA SER A 221 21.55 7.89 -3.94
C SER A 221 20.86 9.13 -3.35
N THR A 222 21.45 10.32 -3.46
CA THR A 222 20.98 11.53 -2.76
C THR A 222 19.53 11.88 -3.10
N HIS A 223 19.13 11.74 -4.36
CA HIS A 223 17.74 11.99 -4.75
C HIS A 223 16.78 11.01 -4.05
N MET A 224 17.13 9.72 -4.06
CA MET A 224 16.35 8.70 -3.37
C MET A 224 16.30 8.91 -1.85
N LEU A 225 17.38 9.40 -1.23
CA LEU A 225 17.41 9.74 0.20
C LEU A 225 16.34 10.77 0.58
N MET A 226 16.11 11.77 -0.27
CA MET A 226 15.03 12.75 -0.05
C MET A 226 13.66 12.08 -0.05
N TRP A 227 13.42 11.12 -0.95
CA TRP A 227 12.17 10.37 -1.01
C TRP A 227 11.98 9.46 0.20
N ILE A 228 12.98 8.65 0.59
CA ILE A 228 12.83 7.68 1.70
C ILE A 228 12.70 8.36 3.06
N MET A 229 13.31 9.53 3.24
CA MET A 229 13.16 10.32 4.47
C MET A 229 11.86 11.16 4.50
N SER A 230 11.18 11.32 3.37
CA SER A 230 9.86 11.97 3.31
C SER A 230 8.75 11.04 3.82
N ASP A 231 7.53 11.57 3.95
CA ASP A 231 6.38 10.77 4.35
C ASP A 231 5.87 9.82 3.24
N ARG A 232 6.41 9.90 2.01
CA ARG A 232 6.06 8.99 0.89
C ARG A 232 6.29 7.51 1.24
N THR A 233 7.20 7.21 2.16
CA THR A 233 7.59 5.86 2.58
C THR A 233 6.95 5.37 3.87
N ILE A 234 6.01 6.15 4.42
CA ILE A 234 5.09 5.73 5.48
C ILE A 234 3.63 5.96 5.06
N PRO A 235 3.18 5.37 3.93
CA PRO A 235 1.84 5.62 3.39
C PRO A 235 0.76 5.21 4.39
N ARG A 236 -0.38 5.90 4.37
CA ARG A 236 -1.54 5.57 5.20
C ARG A 236 -2.15 4.23 4.80
N SER A 237 -2.16 3.93 3.51
CA SER A 237 -2.69 2.70 2.93
C SER A 237 -2.01 2.48 1.59
N PHE A 238 -1.97 1.23 1.11
CA PHE A 238 -1.64 0.96 -0.30
C PHE A 238 -2.55 1.74 -1.26
N ARG A 239 -3.80 2.04 -0.85
CA ARG A 239 -4.78 2.81 -1.64
C ARG A 239 -4.46 4.30 -1.79
N ASN A 240 -3.49 4.80 -1.01
CA ASN A 240 -3.13 6.21 -0.95
C ASN A 240 -1.66 6.46 -1.30
N MET A 241 -1.07 5.61 -2.12
CA MET A 241 0.27 5.81 -2.65
C MET A 241 0.28 5.75 -4.16
N ASN A 242 1.16 6.55 -4.78
CA ASN A 242 1.47 6.42 -6.19
C ASN A 242 2.21 5.10 -6.47
N GLY A 243 2.29 4.74 -7.74
CA GLY A 243 3.18 3.71 -8.26
C GLY A 243 3.92 4.21 -9.49
N PHE A 244 5.11 3.67 -9.75
CA PHE A 244 5.97 4.11 -10.83
C PHE A 244 6.75 2.93 -11.38
N GLY A 245 6.87 2.84 -12.70
CA GLY A 245 7.74 1.85 -13.35
C GLY A 245 9.23 2.11 -13.12
N VAL A 246 9.59 3.31 -12.64
CA VAL A 246 10.95 3.86 -12.44
C VAL A 246 11.70 4.07 -13.76
N HIS A 247 11.91 2.98 -14.49
CA HIS A 247 12.69 2.94 -15.72
C HIS A 247 11.95 3.60 -16.88
N THR A 248 12.74 4.11 -17.83
CA THR A 248 12.25 4.37 -19.17
C THR A 248 12.11 3.03 -19.90
N PHE A 249 10.97 2.79 -20.55
CA PHE A 249 10.73 1.66 -21.46
C PHE A 249 10.50 2.20 -22.87
N ARG A 250 10.25 1.31 -23.84
CA ARG A 250 9.79 1.69 -25.19
C ARG A 250 8.38 1.18 -25.44
N LEU A 251 7.54 2.01 -26.04
CA LEU A 251 6.33 1.60 -26.74
C LEU A 251 6.66 1.51 -28.23
N VAL A 252 6.29 0.40 -28.87
CA VAL A 252 6.56 0.13 -30.29
C VAL A 252 5.26 -0.07 -31.04
N ASN A 253 4.99 0.78 -32.03
CA ASN A 253 3.74 0.74 -32.79
C ASN A 253 3.77 -0.33 -33.91
N ALA A 254 2.69 -0.43 -34.69
CA ALA A 254 2.56 -1.41 -35.76
C ALA A 254 3.53 -1.16 -36.94
N GLN A 255 4.01 0.07 -37.10
CA GLN A 255 4.99 0.50 -38.10
C GLN A 255 6.44 0.23 -37.65
N GLY A 256 6.64 -0.18 -36.38
CA GLY A 256 7.95 -0.42 -35.80
C GLY A 256 8.63 0.83 -35.23
N GLU A 257 7.93 1.96 -35.18
CA GLU A 257 8.41 3.19 -34.55
C GLU A 257 8.37 3.05 -33.04
N ALA A 258 9.42 3.52 -32.36
CA ALA A 258 9.55 3.42 -30.91
C ALA A 258 9.49 4.80 -30.25
N HIS A 259 8.81 4.86 -29.11
CA HIS A 259 8.75 6.03 -28.24
C HIS A 259 9.15 5.62 -26.83
N PHE A 260 9.92 6.48 -26.16
CA PHE A 260 10.21 6.28 -24.74
C PHE A 260 8.95 6.49 -23.91
N VAL A 261 8.81 5.69 -22.86
CA VAL A 261 7.70 5.79 -21.92
C VAL A 261 8.16 5.63 -20.47
N LYS A 262 7.64 6.47 -19.57
CA LYS A 262 7.60 6.21 -18.12
C LYS A 262 6.17 5.92 -17.68
N PHE A 263 5.99 4.84 -16.91
CA PHE A 263 4.68 4.42 -16.39
C PHE A 263 4.44 4.93 -14.97
N HIS A 264 3.21 5.36 -14.72
CA HIS A 264 2.74 5.95 -13.47
C HIS A 264 1.42 5.30 -13.03
N TRP A 265 1.20 5.20 -11.72
CA TRP A 265 -0.08 4.88 -11.11
C TRP A 265 -0.47 6.02 -10.18
N ARG A 266 -1.63 6.63 -10.43
CA ARG A 266 -2.21 7.63 -9.54
C ARG A 266 -3.36 7.00 -8.74
N PRO A 267 -3.32 7.00 -7.39
CA PRO A 267 -4.46 6.54 -6.60
C PRO A 267 -5.64 7.50 -6.78
N VAL A 268 -6.83 6.96 -7.05
CA VAL A 268 -8.06 7.77 -7.18
C VAL A 268 -8.39 8.49 -5.88
N LEU A 269 -8.07 7.89 -4.72
CA LEU A 269 -8.25 8.49 -3.39
C LEU A 269 -7.21 9.59 -3.06
N GLY A 270 -6.27 9.87 -3.95
CA GLY A 270 -5.14 10.75 -3.70
C GLY A 270 -4.11 10.17 -2.74
N THR A 271 -3.03 10.91 -2.54
CA THR A 271 -1.87 10.46 -1.77
C THR A 271 -1.99 10.91 -0.31
N ALA A 272 -1.75 10.00 0.63
CA ALA A 272 -1.82 10.28 2.06
C ALA A 272 -0.87 9.38 2.86
N SER A 273 -0.24 9.96 3.88
CA SER A 273 0.77 9.28 4.69
C SER A 273 0.51 9.39 6.18
N LEU A 274 1.08 8.47 6.95
CA LEU A 274 1.14 8.55 8.41
C LEU A 274 2.18 9.60 8.82
N VAL A 275 2.24 9.89 10.13
CA VAL A 275 3.40 10.56 10.74
C VAL A 275 4.27 9.55 11.46
N TRP A 276 5.56 9.83 11.68
CA TRP A 276 6.52 8.81 12.13
C TRP A 276 6.17 8.12 13.46
N ASP A 277 5.85 8.88 14.52
CA ASP A 277 5.48 8.30 15.83
C ASP A 277 4.26 7.37 15.74
N GLU A 278 3.27 7.75 14.92
CA GLU A 278 2.09 6.93 14.64
C GLU A 278 2.47 5.66 13.88
N ALA A 279 3.27 5.78 12.82
CA ALA A 279 3.71 4.64 12.01
C ALA A 279 4.44 3.58 12.85
N VAL A 280 5.32 4.02 13.76
CA VAL A 280 6.04 3.14 14.71
C VAL A 280 5.06 2.46 15.67
N LYS A 281 4.13 3.19 16.26
CA LYS A 281 3.14 2.63 17.19
C LYS A 281 2.20 1.63 16.54
N ILE A 282 1.85 1.83 15.27
CA ILE A 282 1.04 0.86 14.51
C ILE A 282 1.78 -0.48 14.39
N GLN A 283 3.11 -0.50 14.23
CA GLN A 283 3.87 -1.75 14.08
C GLN A 283 3.68 -2.68 15.30
N GLY A 284 3.53 -2.11 16.50
CA GLY A 284 3.23 -2.88 17.72
C GLY A 284 1.74 -3.19 17.90
N ALA A 285 0.85 -2.29 17.49
CA ALA A 285 -0.60 -2.45 17.67
C ALA A 285 -1.26 -3.37 16.63
N ASP A 286 -0.84 -3.29 15.35
CA ASP A 286 -1.30 -4.10 14.24
C ASP A 286 -0.21 -4.15 13.14
N PRO A 287 0.75 -5.10 13.22
CA PRO A 287 1.80 -5.23 12.20
C PRO A 287 1.25 -5.59 10.80
N ASP A 288 -0.01 -6.01 10.70
CA ASP A 288 -0.73 -6.32 9.46
C ASP A 288 -1.64 -5.17 8.97
N TYR A 289 -1.40 -3.94 9.41
CA TYR A 289 -2.29 -2.80 9.16
C TYR A 289 -2.63 -2.56 7.68
N HIS A 290 -1.64 -2.52 6.78
CA HIS A 290 -1.89 -2.27 5.34
C HIS A 290 -2.51 -3.49 4.67
N ARG A 291 -2.08 -4.70 5.03
CA ARG A 291 -2.69 -5.96 4.58
C ARG A 291 -4.17 -6.02 4.94
N ARG A 292 -4.49 -5.72 6.21
CA ARG A 292 -5.85 -5.70 6.74
C ARG A 292 -6.68 -4.61 6.08
N ASP A 293 -6.11 -3.42 5.85
CA ASP A 293 -6.78 -2.35 5.12
C ASP A 293 -7.16 -2.77 3.70
N LEU A 294 -6.25 -3.37 2.94
CA LEU A 294 -6.55 -3.84 1.59
C LEU A 294 -7.67 -4.88 1.59
N TRP A 295 -7.55 -5.89 2.45
CA TRP A 295 -8.53 -6.97 2.56
C TRP A 295 -9.92 -6.44 2.90
N MET A 296 -10.02 -5.64 3.97
CA MET A 296 -11.29 -5.11 4.44
C MET A 296 -11.92 -4.14 3.45
N SER A 297 -11.12 -3.34 2.75
CA SER A 297 -11.64 -2.40 1.74
C SER A 297 -12.30 -3.15 0.60
N ILE A 298 -11.69 -4.24 0.13
CA ILE A 298 -12.26 -5.10 -0.91
C ILE A 298 -13.54 -5.79 -0.43
N GLU A 299 -13.55 -6.35 0.78
CA GLU A 299 -14.77 -6.98 1.34
C GLU A 299 -15.91 -5.98 1.53
N ALA A 300 -15.60 -4.73 1.87
CA ALA A 300 -16.59 -3.66 2.03
C ALA A 300 -17.08 -3.07 0.70
N GLY A 301 -16.55 -3.50 -0.45
CA GLY A 301 -16.84 -2.90 -1.76
C GLY A 301 -16.17 -1.54 -1.99
N ASP A 302 -15.29 -1.12 -1.08
CA ASP A 302 -14.48 0.09 -1.18
C ASP A 302 -13.19 -0.19 -1.97
N TYR A 303 -13.36 -0.56 -3.25
CA TYR A 303 -12.28 -1.05 -4.08
C TYR A 303 -11.13 -0.04 -4.24
N PRO A 304 -9.85 -0.46 -4.01
CA PRO A 304 -8.69 0.28 -4.46
C PRO A 304 -8.75 0.56 -5.96
N GLU A 305 -8.55 1.82 -6.34
CA GLU A 305 -8.56 2.26 -7.74
C GLU A 305 -7.34 3.11 -8.05
N TYR A 306 -6.70 2.83 -9.18
CA TYR A 306 -5.52 3.54 -9.66
C TYR A 306 -5.64 3.84 -11.15
N GLU A 307 -5.28 5.05 -11.57
CA GLU A 307 -5.20 5.40 -12.98
C GLU A 307 -3.78 5.16 -13.51
N LEU A 308 -3.67 4.42 -14.62
CA LEU A 308 -2.42 4.24 -15.33
C LEU A 308 -2.11 5.52 -16.11
N GLY A 309 -0.97 6.12 -15.82
CA GLY A 309 -0.42 7.28 -16.50
C GLY A 309 0.82 6.94 -17.32
N VAL A 310 1.02 7.66 -18.42
CA VAL A 310 2.21 7.55 -19.26
C VAL A 310 2.80 8.94 -19.55
N GLN A 311 4.12 9.04 -19.48
CA GLN A 311 4.89 10.12 -20.12
C GLN A 311 5.53 9.53 -21.36
N ILE A 312 5.10 9.98 -22.55
CA ILE A 312 5.59 9.47 -23.84
C ILE A 312 6.36 10.59 -24.54
N PHE A 313 7.58 10.30 -24.98
CA PHE A 313 8.45 11.24 -25.68
C PHE A 313 9.38 10.50 -26.65
N ASP A 314 9.91 11.20 -27.65
CA ASP A 314 10.85 10.64 -28.62
C ASP A 314 12.32 10.76 -28.15
N GLU A 315 13.24 10.11 -28.88
CA GLU A 315 14.66 10.15 -28.55
C GLU A 315 15.27 11.55 -28.68
N ALA A 316 14.75 12.38 -29.60
CA ALA A 316 15.21 13.76 -29.78
C ALA A 316 14.88 14.63 -28.55
N THR A 317 13.66 14.46 -28.02
CA THR A 317 13.22 15.11 -26.77
C THR A 317 14.05 14.60 -25.60
N ALA A 318 14.25 13.28 -25.49
CA ALA A 318 15.09 12.70 -24.44
C ALA A 318 16.51 13.28 -24.44
N ALA A 319 17.13 13.40 -25.62
CA ALA A 319 18.47 13.97 -25.79
C ALA A 319 18.57 15.47 -25.51
N SER A 320 17.44 16.19 -25.49
CA SER A 320 17.38 17.62 -25.16
C SER A 320 17.39 17.89 -23.66
N PHE A 321 17.09 16.88 -22.83
CA PHE A 321 17.13 17.03 -21.38
C PHE A 321 18.57 17.06 -20.87
N PRO A 322 18.86 17.83 -19.82
CA PRO A 322 20.21 17.88 -19.26
C PRO A 322 20.51 16.72 -18.30
N PHE A 323 19.56 15.80 -18.14
CA PHE A 323 19.71 14.54 -17.44
C PHE A 323 19.39 13.39 -18.40
N ASP A 324 19.98 12.22 -18.15
CA ASP A 324 19.72 11.04 -18.97
C ASP A 324 18.42 10.34 -18.52
N VAL A 325 17.50 10.07 -19.45
CA VAL A 325 16.25 9.37 -19.16
C VAL A 325 16.46 7.88 -18.84
N LEU A 326 17.63 7.34 -19.16
CA LEU A 326 18.06 5.98 -18.83
C LEU A 326 18.66 5.87 -17.42
N ASP A 327 18.84 7.00 -16.73
CA ASP A 327 19.28 7.04 -15.34
C ASP A 327 18.08 6.79 -14.40
N SER A 328 18.07 5.63 -13.74
CA SER A 328 17.04 5.23 -12.77
C SER A 328 16.98 6.11 -11.51
N THR A 329 17.95 7.00 -11.29
CA THR A 329 17.95 7.99 -10.21
C THR A 329 17.29 9.31 -10.63
N LYS A 330 16.77 9.40 -11.87
CA LYS A 330 16.14 10.59 -12.43
C LYS A 330 14.65 10.39 -12.74
N ILE A 331 13.84 11.39 -12.37
CA ILE A 331 12.48 11.57 -12.90
C ILE A 331 12.53 12.37 -14.20
N VAL A 332 11.48 12.24 -15.01
CA VAL A 332 11.11 13.26 -15.98
C VAL A 332 10.09 14.15 -15.28
N PRO A 333 10.42 15.40 -14.93
CA PRO A 333 9.47 16.30 -14.26
C PRO A 333 8.18 16.45 -15.08
N GLU A 334 7.04 16.48 -14.41
CA GLU A 334 5.73 16.60 -15.06
C GLU A 334 5.56 17.94 -15.80
N GLU A 335 6.34 18.95 -15.40
CA GLU A 335 6.41 20.27 -16.04
C GLU A 335 7.12 20.23 -17.40
N LEU A 336 7.94 19.21 -17.67
CA LEU A 336 8.58 19.01 -18.97
C LEU A 336 7.74 18.09 -19.87
N VAL A 337 7.26 16.98 -19.30
CA VAL A 337 6.39 16.03 -19.99
C VAL A 337 5.22 15.68 -19.06
N PRO A 338 4.01 16.18 -19.30
CA PRO A 338 2.87 15.90 -18.42
C PRO A 338 2.48 14.42 -18.48
N VAL A 339 1.98 13.89 -17.37
CA VAL A 339 1.43 12.53 -17.31
C VAL A 339 0.07 12.49 -17.99
N ARG A 340 -0.10 11.61 -18.97
CA ARG A 340 -1.38 11.34 -19.62
C ARG A 340 -2.01 10.09 -19.00
N TYR A 341 -3.18 10.22 -18.37
CA TYR A 341 -3.90 9.10 -17.76
C TYR A 341 -4.74 8.37 -18.80
N ILE A 342 -4.41 7.09 -19.03
CA ILE A 342 -4.85 6.30 -20.18
C ILE A 342 -5.78 5.15 -19.82
N GLY A 343 -5.94 4.82 -18.54
CA GLY A 343 -6.80 3.72 -18.10
C GLY A 343 -6.89 3.63 -16.58
N LYS A 344 -7.74 2.71 -16.09
CA LYS A 344 -7.98 2.48 -14.66
C LYS A 344 -7.85 1.02 -14.30
N MET A 345 -7.23 0.78 -13.16
CA MET A 345 -7.20 -0.51 -12.48
C MET A 345 -8.08 -0.46 -11.23
N THR A 346 -8.98 -1.44 -11.07
CA THR A 346 -9.84 -1.60 -9.89
C THR A 346 -9.58 -2.97 -9.25
N LEU A 347 -9.15 -2.99 -7.99
CA LEU A 347 -8.91 -4.23 -7.23
C LEU A 347 -10.18 -4.64 -6.50
N ASN A 348 -10.80 -5.73 -6.92
CA ASN A 348 -12.18 -6.05 -6.56
C ASN A 348 -12.38 -7.44 -5.95
N LYS A 349 -11.32 -8.22 -5.77
CA LYS A 349 -11.40 -9.55 -5.18
C LYS A 349 -10.14 -9.91 -4.39
N ASN A 350 -10.33 -10.38 -3.16
CA ASN A 350 -9.26 -10.93 -2.33
C ASN A 350 -8.82 -12.30 -2.84
N VAL A 351 -7.67 -12.77 -2.37
CA VAL A 351 -7.22 -14.16 -2.61
C VAL A 351 -8.08 -15.14 -1.81
N ASP A 352 -8.32 -16.33 -2.34
CA ASP A 352 -8.99 -17.41 -1.62
C ASP A 352 -8.00 -18.03 -0.61
N GLU A 353 -6.72 -18.16 -1.00
CA GLU A 353 -5.64 -18.62 -0.12
C GLU A 353 -4.34 -17.81 -0.35
N PHE A 354 -3.74 -17.29 0.73
CA PHE A 354 -2.55 -16.45 0.64
C PHE A 354 -1.35 -17.14 -0.03
N PHE A 355 -1.08 -18.41 0.30
CA PHE A 355 0.14 -19.07 -0.13
C PHE A 355 0.20 -19.36 -1.65
N PRO A 356 -0.74 -20.09 -2.26
CA PRO A 356 -0.71 -20.40 -3.69
C PRO A 356 -0.93 -19.18 -4.60
N GLU A 357 -1.52 -18.10 -4.09
CA GLU A 357 -1.79 -16.89 -4.88
C GLU A 357 -0.78 -15.78 -4.61
N THR A 358 -0.64 -15.33 -3.37
CA THR A 358 0.22 -14.18 -3.03
C THR A 358 1.67 -14.57 -2.77
N GLU A 359 1.92 -15.67 -2.07
CA GLU A 359 3.31 -16.09 -1.81
C GLU A 359 3.93 -16.63 -3.11
N GLN A 360 3.21 -17.46 -3.86
CA GLN A 360 3.72 -18.12 -5.07
C GLN A 360 3.66 -17.30 -6.36
N ILE A 361 3.07 -16.10 -6.38
CA ILE A 361 3.15 -15.25 -7.57
C ILE A 361 4.61 -14.87 -7.91
N ALA A 362 4.98 -15.01 -9.17
CA ALA A 362 6.23 -14.59 -9.76
C ALA A 362 5.97 -13.40 -10.69
N LEU A 363 6.55 -12.26 -10.34
CA LEU A 363 6.50 -11.01 -11.10
C LEU A 363 7.88 -10.74 -11.67
N HIS A 364 7.99 -10.30 -12.91
CA HIS A 364 9.28 -10.06 -13.55
C HIS A 364 9.19 -8.95 -14.61
N PRO A 365 9.97 -7.86 -14.53
CA PRO A 365 9.93 -6.81 -15.54
C PRO A 365 10.30 -7.28 -16.95
N GLY A 366 10.93 -8.44 -17.11
CA GLY A 366 11.20 -9.06 -18.42
C GLY A 366 9.99 -9.76 -19.06
N ASN A 367 8.89 -9.93 -18.32
CA ASN A 367 7.62 -10.37 -18.89
C ASN A 367 6.93 -9.18 -19.57
N ILE A 368 7.26 -8.96 -20.84
CA ILE A 368 6.64 -7.96 -21.71
C ILE A 368 5.87 -8.63 -22.85
N VAL A 369 5.03 -7.86 -23.54
CA VAL A 369 4.18 -8.29 -24.65
C VAL A 369 4.54 -7.53 -25.92
N PRO A 370 4.20 -8.02 -27.13
CA PRO A 370 4.43 -7.30 -28.38
C PRO A 370 3.94 -5.85 -28.30
N GLY A 371 4.80 -4.90 -28.68
CA GLY A 371 4.50 -3.47 -28.63
C GLY A 371 5.02 -2.74 -27.38
N ILE A 372 5.64 -3.46 -26.45
CA ILE A 372 6.45 -2.90 -25.37
C ILE A 372 7.86 -3.50 -25.52
N ASP A 373 8.90 -2.71 -25.30
CA ASP A 373 10.29 -3.16 -25.28
C ASP A 373 11.08 -2.42 -24.19
N PHE A 374 12.32 -2.84 -23.97
CA PHE A 374 13.21 -2.28 -22.98
C PHE A 374 13.97 -1.05 -23.50
N SER A 375 14.49 -0.27 -22.55
CA SER A 375 15.54 0.71 -22.81
C SER A 375 16.91 0.20 -22.34
N GLU A 376 17.95 0.97 -22.59
CA GLU A 376 19.32 0.69 -22.18
C GLU A 376 19.63 1.12 -20.74
N ASP A 377 18.62 1.43 -19.92
CA ASP A 377 18.77 1.67 -18.48
C ASP A 377 19.52 0.49 -17.83
N PRO A 378 20.75 0.71 -17.29
CA PRO A 378 21.61 -0.38 -16.84
C PRO A 378 21.09 -1.09 -15.59
N LEU A 379 20.27 -0.40 -14.78
CA LEU A 379 19.58 -1.05 -13.66
C LEU A 379 18.46 -1.97 -14.18
N LEU A 380 17.66 -1.52 -15.15
CA LEU A 380 16.63 -2.35 -15.79
C LEU A 380 17.26 -3.60 -16.40
N GLN A 381 18.35 -3.47 -17.16
CA GLN A 381 19.02 -4.57 -17.84
C GLN A 381 19.43 -5.70 -16.88
N GLY A 382 20.02 -5.38 -15.71
CA GLY A 382 20.34 -6.41 -14.73
C GLY A 382 19.11 -7.04 -14.05
N ARG A 383 18.01 -6.27 -13.89
CA ARG A 383 16.74 -6.83 -13.41
C ARG A 383 16.14 -7.85 -14.38
N LEU A 384 16.42 -7.77 -15.69
CA LEU A 384 15.95 -8.74 -16.67
C LEU A 384 16.53 -10.14 -16.42
N PHE A 385 17.72 -10.24 -15.84
CA PHE A 385 18.31 -11.52 -15.42
C PHE A 385 17.74 -12.00 -14.07
N SER A 386 17.86 -11.15 -13.04
CA SER A 386 17.73 -11.54 -11.63
C SER A 386 16.40 -12.21 -11.26
N TYR A 387 15.29 -11.69 -11.79
CA TYR A 387 13.97 -12.12 -11.35
C TYR A 387 13.63 -13.55 -11.76
N THR A 388 14.05 -13.97 -12.97
CA THR A 388 13.87 -15.35 -13.45
C THR A 388 14.77 -16.29 -12.66
N ASP A 389 16.05 -15.94 -12.48
CA ASP A 389 17.02 -16.71 -11.71
C ASP A 389 16.54 -16.96 -10.27
N SER A 390 16.11 -15.91 -9.57
CA SER A 390 15.60 -16.01 -8.20
C SER A 390 14.38 -16.93 -8.08
N GLN A 391 13.51 -17.00 -9.11
CA GLN A 391 12.37 -17.92 -9.09
C GLN A 391 12.79 -19.38 -9.22
N PHE A 392 13.90 -19.70 -9.89
CA PHE A 392 14.38 -21.08 -9.97
C PHE A 392 14.72 -21.64 -8.59
N HIS A 393 15.32 -20.83 -7.72
CA HIS A 393 15.56 -21.21 -6.33
C HIS A 393 14.25 -21.23 -5.51
N ARG A 394 13.40 -20.21 -5.67
CA ARG A 394 12.22 -20.01 -4.82
C ARG A 394 11.06 -20.96 -5.10
N LEU A 395 10.79 -21.22 -6.38
CA LEU A 395 9.59 -21.91 -6.87
C LEU A 395 9.88 -23.07 -7.83
N GLY A 396 11.15 -23.25 -8.23
CA GLY A 396 11.56 -24.27 -9.20
C GLY A 396 11.34 -23.86 -10.66
N PRO A 397 11.86 -24.62 -11.64
CA PRO A 397 11.95 -24.24 -13.05
C PRO A 397 10.60 -24.13 -13.78
N ASN A 398 9.54 -24.75 -13.25
CA ASN A 398 8.21 -24.75 -13.85
C ASN A 398 7.24 -23.78 -13.14
N PHE A 399 7.74 -22.75 -12.45
CA PHE A 399 6.92 -21.79 -11.69
C PHE A 399 5.80 -21.10 -12.50
N GLN A 400 5.93 -21.03 -13.83
CA GLN A 400 4.92 -20.50 -14.75
C GLN A 400 3.66 -21.37 -14.83
N GLU A 401 3.73 -22.63 -14.41
CA GLU A 401 2.59 -23.55 -14.38
C GLU A 401 1.78 -23.45 -13.09
N LEU A 402 2.30 -22.76 -12.07
CA LEU A 402 1.55 -22.48 -10.84
C LEU A 402 0.28 -21.68 -11.19
N PRO A 403 -0.87 -21.99 -10.57
CA PRO A 403 -2.16 -21.45 -11.00
C PRO A 403 -2.18 -19.93 -11.15
N ILE A 404 -1.61 -19.19 -10.19
CA ILE A 404 -1.57 -17.73 -10.25
C ILE A 404 -0.66 -17.20 -11.36
N ASN A 405 0.45 -17.86 -11.68
CA ASN A 405 1.43 -17.39 -12.69
C ASN A 405 1.02 -17.72 -14.12
N ARG A 406 0.16 -18.71 -14.30
CA ARG A 406 -0.24 -19.19 -15.62
C ARG A 406 -0.90 -18.07 -16.46
N PRO A 407 -0.49 -17.87 -17.73
CA PRO A 407 -1.17 -16.98 -18.66
C PRO A 407 -2.60 -17.44 -18.93
N VAL A 408 -3.50 -16.49 -19.22
CA VAL A 408 -4.87 -16.80 -19.67
C VAL A 408 -4.93 -17.14 -21.16
N CYS A 409 -3.95 -16.66 -21.94
CA CYS A 409 -3.78 -17.03 -23.35
C CYS A 409 -3.21 -18.46 -23.49
N PRO A 410 -3.38 -19.12 -24.65
CA PRO A 410 -2.80 -20.44 -24.89
C PRO A 410 -1.27 -20.43 -24.81
N VAL A 411 -0.68 -21.49 -24.25
CA VAL A 411 0.79 -21.64 -24.12
C VAL A 411 1.23 -22.93 -24.81
N PHE A 412 2.02 -22.77 -25.88
CA PHE A 412 2.61 -23.89 -26.62
C PHE A 412 4.09 -23.65 -26.86
N ASN A 413 4.95 -24.54 -26.39
CA ASN A 413 6.40 -24.44 -26.55
C ASN A 413 7.07 -25.83 -26.55
N ASN A 414 8.39 -25.82 -26.76
CA ASN A 414 9.23 -27.02 -26.80
C ASN A 414 9.91 -27.34 -25.46
N LEU A 415 9.62 -26.61 -24.38
CA LEU A 415 10.20 -26.84 -23.05
C LEU A 415 9.63 -28.12 -22.42
N ARG A 416 10.48 -28.93 -21.78
CA ARG A 416 10.14 -30.24 -21.16
C ARG A 416 10.97 -30.47 -19.89
N GLY A 417 10.51 -31.39 -19.04
CA GLY A 417 11.22 -31.79 -17.81
C GLY A 417 11.10 -30.77 -16.69
N GLY A 418 12.11 -30.75 -15.80
CA GLY A 418 12.14 -29.89 -14.61
C GLY A 418 11.28 -30.40 -13.45
N ALA A 419 11.61 -29.95 -12.23
CA ALA A 419 10.83 -30.26 -11.03
C ALA A 419 9.38 -29.74 -11.14
N SER A 420 8.44 -30.48 -10.56
CA SER A 420 7.00 -30.11 -10.48
C SER A 420 6.34 -29.76 -11.82
N ARG A 421 6.71 -30.47 -12.89
CA ARG A 421 6.05 -30.33 -14.21
C ARG A 421 4.60 -30.83 -14.13
N LEU A 422 3.63 -29.95 -14.38
CA LEU A 422 2.19 -30.27 -14.39
C LEU A 422 1.70 -30.57 -15.81
N ALA A 423 2.13 -29.81 -16.81
CA ALA A 423 1.61 -29.92 -18.17
C ALA A 423 2.15 -31.16 -18.90
N ILE A 424 1.25 -32.09 -19.26
CA ILE A 424 1.53 -33.22 -20.14
C ILE A 424 1.34 -32.77 -21.60
N ILE A 425 2.43 -32.58 -22.34
CA ILE A 425 2.38 -32.22 -23.77
C ILE A 425 2.35 -33.50 -24.60
N LYS A 426 1.21 -33.75 -25.26
CA LYS A 426 1.02 -34.90 -26.14
C LYS A 426 1.85 -34.75 -27.42
N GLY A 427 2.66 -35.76 -27.73
CA GLY A 427 3.42 -35.85 -28.98
C GLY A 427 4.85 -36.33 -28.76
N ARG A 428 5.56 -36.63 -29.87
CA ARG A 428 6.94 -37.15 -29.86
C ARG A 428 8.03 -36.10 -30.13
N VAL A 429 7.67 -34.81 -30.12
CA VAL A 429 8.55 -33.70 -30.54
C VAL A 429 8.69 -32.66 -29.42
N SER A 430 9.90 -32.13 -29.27
CA SER A 430 10.25 -31.06 -28.33
C SER A 430 11.38 -30.17 -28.88
N TYR A 431 11.43 -29.94 -30.20
CA TYR A 431 12.46 -29.15 -30.86
C TYR A 431 11.92 -28.47 -32.14
N GLN A 432 12.67 -27.49 -32.65
CA GLN A 432 12.36 -26.72 -33.85
C GLN A 432 13.64 -26.44 -34.64
N PRO A 433 13.63 -26.53 -35.99
CA PRO A 433 12.54 -27.03 -36.84
C PRO A 433 12.33 -28.53 -36.69
N ASN A 434 11.11 -28.99 -36.98
CA ASN A 434 10.75 -30.41 -36.94
C ASN A 434 9.79 -30.78 -38.09
N SER A 435 9.93 -31.98 -38.66
CA SER A 435 8.98 -32.52 -39.64
C SER A 435 7.95 -33.46 -39.00
N LEU A 436 8.30 -34.07 -37.86
CA LEU A 436 7.52 -35.10 -37.19
C LEU A 436 6.22 -34.58 -36.55
N ALA A 437 6.12 -33.27 -36.32
CA ALA A 437 4.90 -32.58 -35.92
C ALA A 437 4.55 -31.43 -36.89
N SER A 438 4.94 -31.56 -38.17
CA SER A 438 4.65 -30.57 -39.23
C SER A 438 5.07 -29.14 -38.87
N GLY A 439 6.19 -28.98 -38.18
CA GLY A 439 6.71 -27.67 -37.76
C GLY A 439 6.03 -27.07 -36.53
N CYS A 440 5.13 -27.80 -35.85
CA CYS A 440 4.43 -27.31 -34.66
C CYS A 440 5.22 -27.56 -33.35
N PRO A 441 5.03 -26.70 -32.31
CA PRO A 441 4.37 -25.39 -32.38
C PRO A 441 5.10 -24.45 -33.35
N ALA A 442 4.34 -23.76 -34.22
CA ALA A 442 4.90 -22.97 -35.31
C ALA A 442 5.33 -21.57 -34.84
N LEU A 443 6.32 -20.99 -35.53
CA LEU A 443 6.66 -19.58 -35.32
C LEU A 443 5.51 -18.68 -35.80
N ASN A 444 5.23 -17.60 -35.07
CA ASN A 444 4.32 -16.55 -35.51
C ASN A 444 5.14 -15.41 -36.16
N PRO A 445 5.03 -15.13 -37.47
CA PRO A 445 5.76 -14.04 -38.13
C PRO A 445 5.51 -12.65 -37.53
N GLN A 446 4.33 -12.45 -36.95
CA GLN A 446 3.89 -11.22 -36.28
C GLN A 446 4.20 -11.20 -34.77
N GLY A 447 4.85 -12.24 -34.25
CA GLY A 447 5.19 -12.37 -32.83
C GLY A 447 6.13 -11.28 -32.32
N TYR A 448 6.55 -11.45 -31.07
CA TYR A 448 7.49 -10.53 -30.42
C TYR A 448 8.78 -10.38 -31.24
N ARG A 449 9.21 -9.14 -31.42
CA ARG A 449 10.51 -8.77 -32.00
C ARG A 449 11.03 -7.60 -31.20
N HIS A 450 12.30 -7.65 -30.83
CA HIS A 450 12.95 -6.49 -30.25
C HIS A 450 13.02 -5.36 -31.28
N HIS A 451 12.78 -4.15 -30.82
CA HIS A 451 13.04 -2.93 -31.53
C HIS A 451 14.54 -2.85 -31.85
N THR A 452 14.86 -2.55 -33.10
CA THR A 452 16.23 -2.58 -33.59
C THR A 452 16.85 -1.19 -33.49
N VAL A 453 17.74 -1.00 -32.51
CA VAL A 453 18.57 0.20 -32.38
C VAL A 453 20.02 -0.13 -32.75
N PRO A 454 20.76 0.78 -33.42
CA PRO A 454 22.19 0.61 -33.62
C PRO A 454 22.93 0.59 -32.27
N VAL A 455 23.74 -0.45 -32.04
CA VAL A 455 24.61 -0.53 -30.85
C VAL A 455 26.04 -0.18 -31.28
N VAL A 456 26.50 1.03 -30.95
CA VAL A 456 27.84 1.53 -31.26
C VAL A 456 28.56 1.90 -29.98
N GLY A 457 29.71 1.29 -29.73
CA GLY A 457 30.53 1.61 -28.57
C GLY A 457 31.68 0.63 -28.35
N THR A 458 32.50 0.94 -27.35
CA THR A 458 33.57 0.06 -26.87
C THR A 458 33.08 -0.67 -25.64
N LYS A 459 33.35 -1.98 -25.53
CA LYS A 459 33.09 -2.73 -24.29
C LYS A 459 33.82 -2.06 -23.13
N THR A 460 33.08 -1.62 -22.11
CA THR A 460 33.61 -0.86 -20.98
C THR A 460 32.77 -1.08 -19.73
N GLU A 461 33.36 -0.83 -18.57
CA GLU A 461 32.72 -0.85 -17.24
C GLU A 461 32.70 0.58 -16.71
N LYS A 462 32.00 1.46 -17.42
CA LYS A 462 31.94 2.91 -17.11
C LYS A 462 30.52 3.42 -17.25
N LYS A 463 30.14 4.30 -16.35
CA LYS A 463 28.90 5.09 -16.43
C LYS A 463 29.06 6.22 -17.46
N PRO A 464 28.01 6.59 -18.19
CA PRO A 464 28.05 7.74 -19.09
C PRO A 464 28.14 9.05 -18.28
N GLY A 465 28.70 10.11 -18.87
CA GLY A 465 28.84 11.41 -18.21
C GLY A 465 27.50 12.03 -17.79
N GLY A 466 26.41 11.72 -18.51
CA GLY A 466 25.05 12.19 -18.20
C GLY A 466 24.49 11.68 -16.87
N PHE A 467 25.12 10.66 -16.26
CA PHE A 467 24.71 10.10 -14.98
C PHE A 467 25.39 10.80 -13.78
N ALA A 468 26.31 11.75 -14.02
CA ALA A 468 27.13 12.37 -12.97
C ALA A 468 26.44 13.54 -12.23
N ASP A 469 25.18 13.85 -12.52
CA ASP A 469 24.37 14.78 -11.71
C ASP A 469 23.67 14.01 -10.60
N HIS A 470 23.97 14.36 -9.35
CA HIS A 470 23.48 13.64 -8.18
C HIS A 470 22.60 14.49 -7.26
N TYR A 471 22.55 15.81 -7.49
CA TYR A 471 21.99 16.77 -6.52
C TYR A 471 20.87 17.62 -7.09
N SER A 472 20.81 17.83 -8.42
CA SER A 472 19.83 18.76 -8.99
C SER A 472 18.38 18.31 -8.70
N GLN A 473 18.09 17.02 -8.89
CA GLN A 473 16.75 16.48 -8.66
C GLN A 473 16.45 16.21 -7.18
N ALA A 474 17.48 15.96 -6.36
CA ALA A 474 17.31 15.94 -4.90
C ALA A 474 16.82 17.31 -4.40
N ARG A 475 17.43 18.39 -4.92
CA ARG A 475 17.03 19.77 -4.62
C ARG A 475 15.66 20.12 -5.18
N LEU A 476 15.35 19.72 -6.42
CA LEU A 476 14.00 19.86 -6.99
C LEU A 476 12.95 19.23 -6.07
N PHE A 477 13.17 17.99 -5.63
CA PHE A 477 12.25 17.31 -4.72
C PHE A 477 12.11 18.08 -3.41
N TYR A 478 13.22 18.41 -2.74
CA TYR A 478 13.20 19.13 -1.46
C TYR A 478 12.48 20.48 -1.57
N ASN A 479 12.75 21.25 -2.62
CA ASN A 479 12.10 22.54 -2.87
C ASN A 479 10.58 22.40 -3.07
N SER A 480 10.14 21.27 -3.62
CA SER A 480 8.72 20.99 -3.89
C SER A 480 7.90 20.68 -2.63
N MET A 481 8.56 20.43 -1.50
CA MET A 481 7.93 20.08 -0.23
C MET A 481 7.34 21.32 0.45
N THR A 482 6.21 21.13 1.13
CA THR A 482 5.71 22.11 2.11
C THR A 482 6.67 22.23 3.30
N GLN A 483 6.53 23.29 4.11
CA GLN A 483 7.36 23.46 5.30
C GLN A 483 7.24 22.27 6.27
N THR A 484 6.02 21.76 6.48
CA THR A 484 5.77 20.55 7.28
C THR A 484 6.52 19.33 6.74
N GLU A 485 6.46 19.09 5.43
CA GLU A 485 7.17 17.97 4.80
C GLU A 485 8.70 18.12 4.90
N LYS A 486 9.24 19.34 4.75
CA LYS A 486 10.67 19.62 4.96
C LYS A 486 11.09 19.31 6.40
N GLU A 487 10.28 19.69 7.38
CA GLU A 487 10.54 19.34 8.78
C GLU A 487 10.45 17.84 9.04
N HIS A 488 9.53 17.13 8.40
CA HIS A 488 9.43 15.67 8.52
C HIS A 488 10.67 14.97 7.94
N ILE A 489 11.18 15.42 6.79
CA ILE A 489 12.45 14.93 6.22
C ILE A 489 13.61 15.14 7.20
N LEU A 490 13.73 16.34 7.78
CA LEU A 490 14.75 16.63 8.80
C LEU A 490 14.60 15.71 10.02
N LYS A 491 13.39 15.57 10.57
CA LYS A 491 13.10 14.74 11.75
C LYS A 491 13.39 13.26 11.48
N ALA A 492 13.00 12.75 10.31
CA ALA A 492 13.25 11.37 9.90
C ALA A 492 14.74 11.09 9.76
N THR A 493 15.46 11.94 9.00
CA THR A 493 16.91 11.81 8.82
C THR A 493 17.65 11.89 10.15
N SER A 494 17.24 12.84 11.01
CA SER A 494 17.81 12.99 12.36
C SER A 494 17.59 11.72 13.21
N PHE A 495 16.37 11.18 13.20
CA PHE A 495 16.03 9.97 13.93
C PHE A 495 16.87 8.77 13.47
N GLU A 496 17.05 8.59 12.17
CA GLU A 496 17.84 7.46 11.65
C GLU A 496 19.33 7.59 12.00
N LEU A 497 19.91 8.78 11.81
CA LEU A 497 21.34 9.00 12.07
C LEU A 497 21.69 9.03 13.56
N GLN A 498 20.76 9.39 14.44
CA GLN A 498 20.94 9.25 15.88
C GLN A 498 21.10 7.79 16.33
N LYS A 499 20.63 6.83 15.51
CA LYS A 499 20.84 5.39 15.73
C LYS A 499 22.16 4.87 15.16
N CYS A 500 22.82 5.63 14.28
CA CYS A 500 24.13 5.27 13.75
C CYS A 500 25.22 5.56 14.78
N SER A 501 26.10 4.61 15.07
CA SER A 501 27.17 4.78 16.07
C SER A 501 28.35 5.65 15.56
N SER A 502 28.62 5.64 14.26
CA SER A 502 29.74 6.37 13.66
C SER A 502 29.43 7.86 13.44
N LEU A 503 30.19 8.73 14.11
CA LEU A 503 30.13 10.18 13.90
C LEU A 503 30.60 10.60 12.50
N GLU A 504 31.51 9.84 11.89
CA GLU A 504 32.00 10.12 10.54
C GLU A 504 30.90 9.91 9.49
N ILE A 505 30.10 8.85 9.63
CA ILE A 505 28.93 8.62 8.76
C ILE A 505 27.95 9.80 8.89
N ARG A 506 27.67 10.23 10.12
CA ARG A 506 26.80 11.39 10.38
C ARG A 506 27.32 12.66 9.70
N GLN A 507 28.63 12.93 9.79
CA GLN A 507 29.24 14.07 9.12
C GLN A 507 29.13 13.98 7.60
N ARG A 508 29.39 12.81 7.00
CA ARG A 508 29.27 12.62 5.55
C ARG A 508 27.86 12.90 5.04
N VAL A 509 26.82 12.55 5.80
CA VAL A 509 25.44 12.90 5.42
C VAL A 509 25.22 14.42 5.41
N VAL A 510 25.71 15.13 6.43
CA VAL A 510 25.63 16.60 6.48
C VAL A 510 26.32 17.22 5.26
N ASP A 511 27.53 16.74 4.94
CA ASP A 511 28.30 17.24 3.80
C ASP A 511 27.56 16.97 2.47
N GLN A 512 26.96 15.79 2.33
CA GLN A 512 26.14 15.42 1.17
C GLN A 512 24.87 16.28 1.09
N TYR A 513 24.16 16.50 2.18
CA TYR A 513 22.91 17.28 2.22
C TYR A 513 23.16 18.77 2.00
N ASN A 514 24.36 19.28 2.30
CA ASN A 514 24.73 20.66 1.97
C ASN A 514 24.73 20.92 0.46
N ASN A 515 24.91 19.87 -0.37
CA ASN A 515 24.74 19.96 -1.82
C ASN A 515 23.27 20.06 -2.24
N VAL A 516 22.33 19.68 -1.37
CA VAL A 516 20.89 19.80 -1.61
C VAL A 516 20.40 21.15 -1.12
N ASP A 517 20.52 21.40 0.19
CA ASP A 517 20.09 22.61 0.88
C ASP A 517 20.93 22.88 2.13
N PHE A 518 21.44 24.11 2.25
CA PHE A 518 22.32 24.52 3.35
C PHE A 518 21.59 24.51 4.70
N HIS A 519 20.34 24.98 4.75
CA HIS A 519 19.60 25.11 6.00
C HIS A 519 19.24 23.73 6.57
N LEU A 520 18.79 22.81 5.71
CA LEU A 520 18.58 21.41 6.04
C LEU A 520 19.85 20.78 6.64
N ALA A 521 21.00 20.97 5.99
CA ALA A 521 22.27 20.42 6.44
C ALA A 521 22.71 21.00 7.79
N SER A 522 22.61 22.32 7.98
CA SER A 522 22.95 22.98 9.25
C SER A 522 22.08 22.48 10.42
N GLN A 523 20.77 22.42 10.25
CA GLN A 523 19.87 21.92 11.29
C GLN A 523 20.07 20.43 11.57
N LEU A 524 20.34 19.64 10.52
CA LEU A 524 20.62 18.22 10.68
C LEU A 524 21.89 18.01 11.51
N ALA A 525 22.95 18.78 11.25
CA ALA A 525 24.20 18.70 11.98
C ALA A 525 24.00 18.94 13.49
N GLU A 526 23.23 19.97 13.85
CA GLU A 526 22.86 20.25 15.25
C GLU A 526 22.11 19.08 15.89
N ASN A 527 21.16 18.46 15.18
CA ASN A 527 20.34 17.37 15.72
C ASN A 527 21.12 16.07 15.96
N ILE A 528 22.15 15.79 15.16
CA ILE A 528 22.86 14.50 15.17
C ILE A 528 24.27 14.57 15.78
N GLY A 529 24.68 15.76 16.25
CA GLY A 529 25.99 16.00 16.84
C GLY A 529 27.13 15.99 15.81
N ALA A 530 26.88 16.45 14.59
CA ALA A 530 27.89 16.67 13.56
C ALA A 530 28.25 18.16 13.45
N ASN A 531 29.31 18.49 12.71
CA ASN A 531 29.70 19.88 12.49
C ASN A 531 28.86 20.50 11.38
N PRO A 532 28.25 21.68 11.59
CA PRO A 532 27.50 22.35 10.54
C PRO A 532 28.44 22.83 9.42
N PRO A 533 27.96 22.87 8.16
CA PRO A 533 28.74 23.39 7.05
C PRO A 533 29.04 24.88 7.26
N ALA A 534 30.27 25.30 6.96
CA ALA A 534 30.69 26.70 7.12
C ALA A 534 30.05 27.65 6.10
N ALA A 535 29.68 27.14 4.92
CA ALA A 535 29.04 27.88 3.85
C ALA A 535 28.17 26.94 2.98
N PRO A 536 27.19 27.48 2.22
CA PRO A 536 26.45 26.72 1.24
C PRO A 536 27.37 26.05 0.21
N ALA A 537 27.06 24.83 -0.19
CA ALA A 537 27.77 24.17 -1.28
C ALA A 537 27.61 24.94 -2.60
N GLN A 538 28.59 24.80 -3.50
CA GLN A 538 28.44 25.31 -4.86
C GLN A 538 27.37 24.50 -5.58
N ILE A 539 26.32 25.20 -6.02
CA ILE A 539 25.19 24.57 -6.70
C ILE A 539 25.64 24.05 -8.06
N ASP A 540 25.43 22.76 -8.28
CA ASP A 540 25.46 22.17 -9.61
C ASP A 540 24.26 22.67 -10.44
N GLU A 541 24.56 23.42 -11.50
CA GLU A 541 23.57 24.00 -12.42
C GLU A 541 23.17 23.05 -13.56
N ARG A 542 23.65 21.80 -13.59
CA ARG A 542 23.29 20.79 -14.60
C ARG A 542 21.81 20.37 -14.60
N GLY A 543 20.99 20.87 -13.68
CA GLY A 543 19.57 20.55 -13.60
C GLY A 543 18.73 21.11 -14.76
N ALA A 544 17.49 20.60 -14.91
CA ALA A 544 16.57 20.98 -15.99
C ALA A 544 15.94 22.38 -15.90
N GLY A 545 16.45 23.25 -15.02
CA GLY A 545 15.87 24.57 -14.75
C GLY A 545 14.52 24.56 -14.01
N VAL A 546 13.87 23.39 -13.89
CA VAL A 546 12.70 23.18 -13.03
C VAL A 546 13.14 23.28 -11.56
N LYS A 547 12.60 24.26 -10.83
CA LYS A 547 12.97 24.51 -9.44
C LYS A 547 12.08 23.78 -8.43
N GLU A 548 10.81 23.62 -8.78
CA GLU A 548 9.77 22.96 -7.98
C GLU A 548 8.82 22.20 -8.89
N SER A 549 8.31 21.07 -8.41
CA SER A 549 7.24 20.28 -9.01
C SER A 549 6.18 19.95 -7.95
N PRO A 550 5.08 20.71 -7.87
CA PRO A 550 4.10 20.59 -6.79
C PRO A 550 3.49 19.19 -6.61
N GLY A 551 3.40 18.39 -7.69
CA GLY A 551 2.90 17.01 -7.64
C GLY A 551 3.77 16.04 -6.84
N LEU A 552 5.01 16.44 -6.49
CA LEU A 552 5.89 15.65 -5.64
C LEU A 552 5.48 15.71 -4.15
N SER A 553 4.80 16.77 -3.71
CA SER A 553 4.31 16.90 -2.33
C SER A 553 3.09 16.01 -2.09
N VAL A 554 3.08 15.27 -0.97
CA VAL A 554 1.94 14.48 -0.51
C VAL A 554 0.82 15.41 -0.04
N ILE A 555 1.17 16.45 0.72
CA ILE A 555 0.18 17.38 1.29
C ILE A 555 -0.53 18.16 0.18
N ARG A 556 0.20 18.65 -0.83
CA ARG A 556 -0.39 19.41 -1.95
C ARG A 556 -1.20 18.52 -2.92
N SER A 557 -0.91 17.22 -2.96
CA SER A 557 -1.54 16.27 -3.90
C SER A 557 -2.84 15.63 -3.37
N LEU A 558 -3.25 15.94 -2.14
CA LEU A 558 -4.50 15.43 -1.58
C LEU A 558 -5.68 16.35 -1.95
N PRO A 559 -6.71 15.86 -2.67
CA PRO A 559 -7.84 16.69 -3.10
C PRO A 559 -8.78 17.14 -1.95
N ALA A 560 -8.66 16.54 -0.76
CA ALA A 560 -9.42 16.85 0.46
C ALA A 560 -10.95 16.88 0.29
N ASN A 561 -11.48 16.10 -0.64
CA ASN A 561 -12.89 16.08 -1.06
C ASN A 561 -13.61 14.75 -0.75
N THR A 562 -12.98 13.86 0.00
CA THR A 562 -13.56 12.56 0.34
C THR A 562 -13.02 12.02 1.66
N ILE A 563 -13.85 11.26 2.38
CA ILE A 563 -13.43 10.43 3.52
C ILE A 563 -13.60 8.93 3.23
N ARG A 564 -13.78 8.57 1.95
CA ARG A 564 -13.92 7.18 1.51
C ARG A 564 -12.78 6.32 2.07
N GLY A 565 -13.15 5.27 2.80
CA GLY A 565 -12.21 4.32 3.41
C GLY A 565 -11.51 4.80 4.69
N ARG A 566 -11.78 6.02 5.17
CA ARG A 566 -11.22 6.54 6.43
C ARG A 566 -11.92 5.92 7.62
N ARG A 567 -11.16 5.53 8.64
CA ARG A 567 -11.66 4.86 9.85
C ARG A 567 -11.88 5.88 10.96
N VAL A 568 -13.05 5.88 11.60
CA VAL A 568 -13.37 6.83 12.67
C VAL A 568 -13.77 6.08 13.92
N ALA A 569 -13.06 6.30 15.02
CA ALA A 569 -13.44 5.77 16.32
C ALA A 569 -14.58 6.60 16.93
N ILE A 570 -15.67 5.96 17.33
CA ILE A 570 -16.79 6.55 18.05
C ILE A 570 -16.79 5.96 19.46
N VAL A 571 -16.45 6.78 20.45
CA VAL A 571 -16.32 6.34 21.84
C VAL A 571 -17.71 6.17 22.46
N VAL A 572 -18.03 4.98 22.96
CA VAL A 572 -19.34 4.70 23.58
C VAL A 572 -19.20 4.05 24.95
N ALA A 573 -20.05 4.48 25.88
CA ALA A 573 -20.24 3.90 27.21
C ALA A 573 -21.73 3.90 27.55
N PRO A 574 -22.19 3.11 28.53
CA PRO A 574 -23.62 3.04 28.88
C PRO A 574 -24.22 4.43 29.14
N GLY A 575 -25.30 4.75 28.44
CA GLY A 575 -25.97 6.06 28.51
C GLY A 575 -25.45 7.10 27.52
N PHE A 576 -24.69 6.70 26.49
CA PHE A 576 -24.25 7.62 25.43
C PHE A 576 -25.46 8.21 24.66
N ASP A 577 -25.33 9.43 24.16
CA ASP A 577 -26.43 10.12 23.47
C ASP A 577 -26.59 9.74 21.98
N SER A 578 -27.68 10.19 21.36
CA SER A 578 -27.99 9.86 19.95
C SER A 578 -27.11 10.56 18.92
N SER A 579 -26.20 11.47 19.32
CA SER A 579 -25.20 12.06 18.41
C SER A 579 -24.25 11.00 17.87
N ALA A 580 -23.95 9.95 18.64
CA ALA A 580 -23.15 8.80 18.19
C ALA A 580 -23.74 8.13 16.94
N LEU A 581 -25.06 7.93 16.92
CA LEU A 581 -25.76 7.30 15.79
C LEU A 581 -25.83 8.22 14.58
N THR A 582 -26.05 9.52 14.82
CA THR A 582 -26.06 10.54 13.75
C THR A 582 -24.71 10.63 13.06
N VAL A 583 -23.62 10.74 13.84
CA VAL A 583 -22.26 10.83 13.33
C VAL A 583 -21.84 9.53 12.65
N HIS A 584 -22.19 8.36 13.20
CA HIS A 584 -21.98 7.08 12.53
C HIS A 584 -22.63 7.06 11.14
N ALA A 585 -23.92 7.41 11.05
CA ALA A 585 -24.65 7.42 9.79
C ALA A 585 -24.03 8.42 8.79
N ALA A 586 -23.63 9.61 9.25
CA ALA A 586 -22.97 10.61 8.42
C ALA A 586 -21.63 10.11 7.86
N ILE A 587 -20.77 9.53 8.70
CA ILE A 587 -19.47 8.96 8.28
C ILE A 587 -19.69 7.89 7.22
N ALA A 588 -20.59 6.93 7.48
CA ALA A 588 -20.91 5.86 6.55
C ALA A 588 -21.44 6.38 5.20
N SER A 589 -22.31 7.39 5.23
CA SER A 589 -22.88 8.02 4.02
C SER A 589 -21.86 8.77 3.19
N ALA A 590 -20.82 9.31 3.82
CA ALA A 590 -19.68 9.93 3.15
C ALA A 590 -18.58 8.92 2.73
N GLY A 591 -18.84 7.61 2.87
CA GLY A 591 -17.94 6.53 2.49
C GLY A 591 -16.87 6.18 3.53
N GLY A 592 -16.89 6.82 4.70
CA GLY A 592 -16.01 6.47 5.81
C GLY A 592 -16.48 5.21 6.55
N LEU A 593 -15.62 4.68 7.41
CA LEU A 593 -15.83 3.48 8.20
C LEU A 593 -15.90 3.85 9.69
N PRO A 594 -17.12 4.02 10.26
CA PRO A 594 -17.29 4.26 11.69
C PRO A 594 -17.07 2.96 12.48
N PHE A 595 -16.40 3.06 13.63
CA PHE A 595 -16.14 1.95 14.54
C PHE A 595 -16.46 2.36 15.97
N TYR A 596 -17.27 1.59 16.67
CA TYR A 596 -17.57 1.81 18.08
C TYR A 596 -16.44 1.29 18.97
N VAL A 597 -15.94 2.16 19.86
CA VAL A 597 -14.90 1.82 20.84
C VAL A 597 -15.49 1.97 22.25
N ALA A 598 -15.46 0.89 23.02
CA ALA A 598 -16.02 0.85 24.37
C ALA A 598 -15.03 0.27 25.39
N GLN A 599 -15.39 0.30 26.68
CA GLN A 599 -14.56 -0.33 27.71
C GLN A 599 -14.64 -1.87 27.66
N LYS A 600 -15.79 -2.42 27.25
CA LYS A 600 -16.08 -3.86 27.31
C LYS A 600 -16.67 -4.34 25.97
N ALA A 601 -16.32 -5.55 25.56
CA ALA A 601 -16.82 -6.19 24.33
C ALA A 601 -18.23 -6.78 24.52
N LYS A 602 -19.18 -5.98 24.98
CA LYS A 602 -20.59 -6.36 25.16
C LYS A 602 -21.50 -5.25 24.63
N PRO A 603 -22.77 -5.54 24.30
CA PRO A 603 -23.73 -4.50 23.91
C PRO A 603 -23.76 -3.34 24.91
N VAL A 604 -23.70 -2.11 24.40
CA VAL A 604 -23.69 -0.87 25.17
C VAL A 604 -25.03 -0.16 24.95
N PRO A 605 -25.83 0.09 26.00
CA PRO A 605 -27.08 0.82 25.87
C PRO A 605 -26.84 2.32 25.70
N ASP A 606 -27.59 2.94 24.79
CA ASP A 606 -27.69 4.39 24.65
C ASP A 606 -28.62 4.98 25.72
N SER A 607 -28.76 6.31 25.75
CA SER A 607 -29.62 7.02 26.69
C SER A 607 -31.13 6.75 26.52
N GLN A 608 -31.54 6.09 25.42
CA GLN A 608 -32.92 5.72 25.12
C GLN A 608 -33.18 4.21 25.29
N GLY A 609 -32.18 3.44 25.71
CA GLY A 609 -32.26 1.99 25.94
C GLY A 609 -32.02 1.11 24.70
N SER A 610 -31.73 1.68 23.53
CA SER A 610 -31.25 0.90 22.36
C SER A 610 -29.80 0.50 22.58
N THR A 611 -29.30 -0.55 21.92
CA THR A 611 -27.91 -1.01 22.13
C THR A 611 -27.09 -1.01 20.84
N VAL A 612 -25.80 -0.72 20.99
CA VAL A 612 -24.78 -0.91 19.95
C VAL A 612 -23.76 -1.96 20.40
N VAL A 613 -23.25 -2.75 19.47
CA VAL A 613 -22.17 -3.70 19.75
C VAL A 613 -20.85 -3.01 19.42
N PRO A 614 -19.90 -2.89 20.36
CA PRO A 614 -18.62 -2.26 20.10
C PRO A 614 -17.75 -3.14 19.20
N ASP A 615 -17.12 -2.54 18.20
CA ASP A 615 -16.14 -3.18 17.32
C ASP A 615 -14.83 -3.47 18.05
N PHE A 616 -14.44 -2.54 18.94
CA PHE A 616 -13.20 -2.65 19.71
C PHE A 616 -13.41 -2.31 21.18
N THR A 617 -12.62 -2.93 22.04
CA THR A 617 -12.37 -2.39 23.37
C THR A 617 -11.21 -1.40 23.33
N VAL A 618 -11.22 -0.38 24.18
CA VAL A 618 -10.12 0.59 24.27
C VAL A 618 -8.77 -0.08 24.56
N SER A 619 -8.77 -1.18 25.30
CA SER A 619 -7.59 -1.99 25.59
C SER A 619 -7.05 -2.79 24.40
N ALA A 620 -7.89 -3.09 23.41
CA ALA A 620 -7.54 -3.85 22.21
C ALA A 620 -7.29 -2.95 20.99
N THR A 621 -7.32 -1.63 21.18
CA THR A 621 -7.10 -0.65 20.11
C THR A 621 -6.29 0.54 20.60
N ARG A 622 -5.93 1.42 19.67
CA ARG A 622 -5.21 2.66 19.90
C ARG A 622 -5.69 3.70 18.90
N SER A 623 -5.49 4.99 19.20
CA SER A 623 -5.90 6.04 18.27
C SER A 623 -5.19 5.92 16.93
N VAL A 624 -3.96 5.37 16.91
CA VAL A 624 -3.15 5.14 15.70
C VAL A 624 -3.83 4.26 14.65
N LEU A 625 -4.82 3.45 15.01
CA LEU A 625 -5.56 2.59 14.07
C LEU A 625 -6.73 3.30 13.35
N PHE A 626 -7.03 4.54 13.73
CA PHE A 626 -8.12 5.35 13.18
C PHE A 626 -7.61 6.65 12.54
N ASP A 627 -8.34 7.22 11.60
CA ASP A 627 -8.06 8.53 11.00
C ASP A 627 -8.64 9.69 11.83
N ALA A 628 -9.68 9.43 12.63
CA ALA A 628 -10.31 10.43 13.51
C ALA A 628 -10.98 9.79 14.74
N VAL A 629 -11.27 10.61 15.73
CA VAL A 629 -11.96 10.22 16.98
C VAL A 629 -13.18 11.11 17.18
N PHE A 630 -14.31 10.53 17.55
CA PHE A 630 -15.53 11.23 17.96
C PHE A 630 -15.99 10.78 19.35
N VAL A 631 -16.30 11.76 20.21
CA VAL A 631 -16.81 11.55 21.56
C VAL A 631 -18.24 12.12 21.65
N PRO A 632 -19.28 11.26 21.70
CA PRO A 632 -20.65 11.70 21.90
C PRO A 632 -20.86 12.18 23.35
N GLY A 633 -22.02 12.80 23.62
CA GLY A 633 -22.43 13.17 24.97
C GLY A 633 -23.16 12.07 25.71
N GLY A 634 -23.91 12.47 26.74
CA GLY A 634 -24.51 11.60 27.73
C GLY A 634 -23.68 11.60 29.01
N ALA A 635 -24.10 12.38 30.01
CA ALA A 635 -23.37 12.56 31.27
C ALA A 635 -22.98 11.25 31.96
N GLN A 636 -23.87 10.25 31.95
CA GLN A 636 -23.62 8.92 32.53
C GLN A 636 -22.52 8.13 31.79
N ALA A 637 -22.40 8.34 30.48
CA ALA A 637 -21.37 7.72 29.66
C ALA A 637 -20.04 8.45 29.80
N VAL A 638 -20.04 9.78 29.79
CA VAL A 638 -18.80 10.58 29.77
C VAL A 638 -18.07 10.56 31.10
N GLN A 639 -18.77 10.62 32.23
CA GLN A 639 -18.14 10.62 33.56
C GLN A 639 -17.11 9.48 33.74
N PRO A 640 -17.46 8.20 33.56
CA PRO A 640 -16.48 7.11 33.70
C PRO A 640 -15.39 7.15 32.62
N LEU A 641 -15.66 7.68 31.43
CA LEU A 641 -14.64 7.84 30.38
C LEU A 641 -13.56 8.86 30.76
N THR A 642 -13.92 9.90 31.53
CA THR A 642 -12.94 10.89 32.02
C THR A 642 -12.05 10.37 33.16
N GLU A 643 -12.51 9.32 33.85
CA GLU A 643 -11.78 8.65 34.93
C GLU A 643 -10.87 7.53 34.40
N ASP A 644 -11.10 7.06 33.18
CA ASP A 644 -10.34 6.01 32.52
C ASP A 644 -9.22 6.60 31.64
N ALA A 645 -7.98 6.36 32.06
CA ALA A 645 -6.79 6.91 31.41
C ALA A 645 -6.63 6.47 29.94
N ASP A 646 -7.14 5.30 29.56
CA ASP A 646 -7.01 4.80 28.19
C ASP A 646 -7.84 5.64 27.20
N PHE A 647 -8.99 6.16 27.62
CA PHE A 647 -9.81 7.05 26.78
C PHE A 647 -9.25 8.47 26.72
N VAL A 648 -8.71 8.97 27.83
CA VAL A 648 -7.99 10.25 27.84
C VAL A 648 -6.77 10.17 26.91
N LEU A 649 -6.02 9.07 26.97
CA LEU A 649 -4.89 8.79 26.09
C LEU A 649 -5.33 8.66 24.63
N LEU A 650 -6.43 7.99 24.32
CA LEU A 650 -6.96 7.88 22.96
C LEU A 650 -7.17 9.26 22.32
N VAL A 651 -7.73 10.22 23.06
CA VAL A 651 -7.94 11.60 22.59
C VAL A 651 -6.62 12.38 22.50
N ALA A 652 -5.76 12.29 23.51
CA ALA A 652 -4.47 12.98 23.54
C ALA A 652 -3.52 12.49 22.43
N GLU A 653 -3.49 11.18 22.19
CA GLU A 653 -2.69 10.57 21.13
C GLU A 653 -3.22 10.95 19.74
N ALA A 654 -4.54 10.94 19.52
CA ALA A 654 -5.13 11.44 18.29
C ALA A 654 -4.76 12.91 18.04
N PHE A 655 -4.70 13.72 19.11
CA PHE A 655 -4.30 15.12 18.99
C PHE A 655 -2.84 15.26 18.60
N LYS A 656 -1.95 14.50 19.27
CA LYS A 656 -0.51 14.44 19.00
C LYS A 656 -0.20 14.03 17.56
N HIS A 657 -1.01 13.13 17.00
CA HIS A 657 -0.89 12.68 15.61
C HIS A 657 -1.70 13.54 14.63
N LEU A 658 -2.11 14.75 15.03
CA LEU A 658 -2.74 15.75 14.15
C LEU A 658 -4.08 15.30 13.55
N LYS A 659 -4.74 14.32 14.17
CA LYS A 659 -6.01 13.77 13.70
C LYS A 659 -7.16 14.72 14.01
N THR A 660 -8.23 14.56 13.26
CA THR A 660 -9.49 15.24 13.55
C THR A 660 -10.11 14.64 14.81
N ILE A 661 -10.53 15.50 15.73
CA ILE A 661 -11.20 15.12 16.97
C ILE A 661 -12.55 15.84 17.03
N GLY A 662 -13.61 15.07 17.22
CA GLY A 662 -14.98 15.57 17.33
C GLY A 662 -15.52 15.35 18.74
N ALA A 663 -16.29 16.30 19.27
CA ALA A 663 -17.09 16.07 20.48
C ALA A 663 -18.42 16.81 20.46
N ALA A 664 -19.47 16.18 20.98
CA ALA A 664 -20.79 16.79 21.11
C ALA A 664 -21.30 16.70 22.55
N ASN A 665 -22.07 17.71 22.97
CA ASN A 665 -22.71 17.77 24.29
C ASN A 665 -21.69 17.49 25.41
N GLU A 666 -22.00 16.67 26.41
CA GLU A 666 -21.08 16.36 27.52
C GLU A 666 -19.74 15.75 27.07
N GLY A 667 -19.65 15.21 25.86
CA GLY A 667 -18.41 14.65 25.31
C GLY A 667 -17.25 15.65 25.30
N VAL A 668 -17.53 16.96 25.28
CA VAL A 668 -16.49 17.99 25.38
C VAL A 668 -15.71 17.94 26.70
N GLU A 669 -16.26 17.35 27.77
CA GLU A 669 -15.55 17.20 29.04
C GLU A 669 -14.37 16.24 28.94
N LEU A 670 -14.46 15.19 28.10
CA LEU A 670 -13.33 14.30 27.87
C LEU A 670 -12.17 15.02 27.16
N LEU A 671 -12.49 15.93 26.23
CA LEU A 671 -11.48 16.76 25.57
C LEU A 671 -10.83 17.74 26.54
N ARG A 672 -11.61 18.34 27.45
CA ARG A 672 -11.06 19.19 28.53
C ARG A 672 -10.15 18.38 29.46
N ARG A 673 -10.55 17.16 29.82
CA ARG A 673 -9.75 16.26 30.65
C ARG A 673 -8.42 15.86 29.98
N ALA A 674 -8.41 15.72 28.65
CA ALA A 674 -7.21 15.47 27.85
C ALA A 674 -6.28 16.69 27.72
N ALA A 675 -6.70 17.87 28.19
CA ALA A 675 -5.88 19.09 28.28
C ALA A 675 -5.21 19.48 26.94
N LEU A 676 -5.99 19.52 25.86
CA LEU A 676 -5.49 19.80 24.50
C LEU A 676 -4.96 21.25 24.38
N PRO A 677 -3.66 21.46 24.08
CA PRO A 677 -3.03 22.77 24.14
C PRO A 677 -3.46 23.67 22.97
N GLY A 678 -3.84 24.92 23.30
CA GLY A 678 -4.16 25.96 22.30
C GLY A 678 -5.49 25.79 21.59
N VAL A 679 -6.32 24.82 22.01
CA VAL A 679 -7.63 24.55 21.42
C VAL A 679 -8.73 25.27 22.19
N THR A 680 -9.65 25.91 21.47
CA THR A 680 -10.93 26.36 22.03
C THR A 680 -11.97 25.24 21.90
N ILE A 681 -12.59 24.86 23.00
CA ILE A 681 -13.62 23.81 23.06
C ILE A 681 -14.97 24.48 23.39
N ALA A 682 -16.04 24.06 22.71
CA ALA A 682 -17.39 24.59 22.93
C ALA A 682 -17.84 24.48 24.41
N SER A 683 -18.53 25.51 24.90
CA SER A 683 -19.12 25.54 26.24
C SER A 683 -20.41 24.71 26.27
N LEU A 684 -20.63 23.94 27.33
CA LEU A 684 -21.88 23.17 27.47
C LEU A 684 -23.11 24.08 27.49
N ASN A 685 -24.19 23.60 26.88
CA ASN A 685 -25.48 24.30 26.77
C ASN A 685 -25.44 25.62 25.98
N ASP A 686 -24.34 25.92 25.28
CA ASP A 686 -24.30 26.99 24.30
C ASP A 686 -25.02 26.55 23.03
N SER A 687 -26.24 27.05 22.85
CA SER A 687 -27.08 26.83 21.65
C SER A 687 -26.96 27.96 20.63
N ALA A 688 -26.27 29.06 20.95
CA ALA A 688 -26.06 30.18 20.05
C ALA A 688 -24.93 29.88 19.05
N THR A 689 -23.93 29.09 19.48
CA THR A 689 -22.81 28.67 18.64
C THR A 689 -23.05 27.25 18.11
N PRO A 690 -23.28 27.04 16.79
CA PRO A 690 -23.62 25.72 16.26
C PRO A 690 -22.48 24.69 16.43
N PHE A 691 -21.23 25.15 16.30
CA PHE A 691 -20.01 24.40 16.60
C PHE A 691 -18.81 25.35 16.73
N VAL A 692 -17.73 24.86 17.34
CA VAL A 692 -16.42 25.49 17.40
C VAL A 692 -15.42 24.60 16.68
N GLU A 693 -14.73 25.12 15.67
CA GLU A 693 -13.57 24.48 15.02
C GLU A 693 -12.30 25.22 15.44
N SER A 694 -11.38 24.50 16.09
CA SER A 694 -10.11 25.07 16.55
C SER A 694 -9.00 24.05 16.34
N LEU A 695 -8.05 24.37 15.46
CA LEU A 695 -6.90 23.50 15.15
C LEU A 695 -7.32 22.05 14.86
N GLY A 696 -8.36 21.80 14.06
CA GLY A 696 -8.84 20.45 13.73
C GLY A 696 -9.56 19.69 14.85
N VAL A 697 -9.86 20.36 15.97
CA VAL A 697 -10.83 19.90 16.96
C VAL A 697 -12.16 20.57 16.66
N VAL A 698 -13.20 19.77 16.40
CA VAL A 698 -14.55 20.25 16.13
C VAL A 698 -15.40 19.89 17.34
N SER A 699 -16.07 20.85 17.95
CA SER A 699 -16.88 20.61 19.15
C SER A 699 -18.20 21.38 19.14
N THR A 700 -19.22 20.85 19.79
CA THR A 700 -20.50 21.55 19.99
C THR A 700 -21.05 21.26 21.38
N GLY A 701 -21.52 22.31 22.07
CA GLY A 701 -22.03 22.21 23.44
C GLY A 701 -23.53 21.92 23.54
N SER A 702 -24.23 21.98 22.41
CA SER A 702 -25.66 21.66 22.29
C SER A 702 -25.95 21.13 20.88
N PHE A 703 -26.13 19.82 20.77
CA PHE A 703 -26.41 19.11 19.53
C PHE A 703 -27.74 18.37 19.63
N ALA A 704 -28.78 18.96 19.04
CA ALA A 704 -30.09 18.33 18.90
C ALA A 704 -30.06 17.35 17.73
N SER A 705 -29.88 16.06 18.03
CA SER A 705 -29.96 14.99 17.05
C SER A 705 -31.42 14.72 16.67
N ALA A 706 -31.72 14.74 15.36
CA ALA A 706 -32.99 14.26 14.80
C ALA A 706 -32.68 13.08 13.88
N VAL A 707 -32.39 11.90 14.46
CA VAL A 707 -32.41 10.66 13.69
C VAL A 707 -33.88 10.24 13.58
N PRO A 708 -34.50 10.23 12.39
CA PRO A 708 -35.90 9.80 12.25
C PRO A 708 -36.08 8.38 12.79
N GLY A 709 -37.14 8.17 13.59
CA GLY A 709 -37.48 6.85 14.12
C GLY A 709 -37.62 5.82 13.01
N GLY A 710 -36.69 4.87 12.95
CA GLY A 710 -36.59 3.85 11.88
C GLY A 710 -35.19 3.71 11.26
N VAL A 711 -34.31 4.71 11.42
CA VAL A 711 -32.93 4.68 10.89
C VAL A 711 -31.99 3.88 11.80
N VAL A 712 -32.22 3.86 13.12
CA VAL A 712 -31.42 3.10 14.11
C VAL A 712 -31.38 1.60 13.78
N GLY A 713 -32.52 1.01 13.39
CA GLY A 713 -32.59 -0.39 12.99
C GLY A 713 -31.93 -0.68 11.64
N LYS A 714 -31.91 0.29 10.71
CA LYS A 714 -31.27 0.14 9.39
C LYS A 714 -29.76 0.32 9.45
N VAL A 715 -29.28 1.29 10.23
CA VAL A 715 -27.85 1.54 10.49
C VAL A 715 -27.22 0.38 11.27
N ALA A 716 -27.93 -0.20 12.23
CA ALA A 716 -27.48 -1.42 12.92
C ALA A 716 -27.46 -2.68 12.02
N SER A 717 -28.21 -2.67 10.91
CA SER A 717 -28.29 -3.79 9.95
C SER A 717 -27.39 -3.65 8.70
N GLY A 718 -26.62 -2.56 8.59
CA GLY A 718 -25.76 -2.29 7.42
C GLY A 718 -26.50 -1.86 6.15
N ALA A 719 -27.80 -1.56 6.21
CA ALA A 719 -28.59 -1.11 5.07
C ALA A 719 -28.38 0.40 4.81
N LEU A 720 -27.57 0.74 3.81
CA LEU A 720 -27.22 2.12 3.41
C LEU A 720 -28.36 2.91 2.72
N GLY A 721 -29.50 2.27 2.45
CA GLY A 721 -30.63 2.90 1.76
C GLY A 721 -31.35 3.95 2.62
N GLY A 722 -31.33 5.21 2.18
CA GLY A 722 -32.08 6.33 2.78
C GLY A 722 -31.25 7.35 3.57
N LEU A 723 -29.90 7.31 3.48
CA LEU A 723 -29.01 8.23 4.20
C LEU A 723 -28.44 9.38 3.33
N GLU A 724 -28.86 9.47 2.06
CA GLU A 724 -28.34 10.38 1.02
C GLU A 724 -28.53 11.90 1.29
N GLY A 725 -29.03 12.29 2.46
CA GLY A 725 -29.25 13.69 2.86
C GLY A 725 -28.61 14.12 4.19
N LEU A 726 -27.86 13.24 4.88
CA LEU A 726 -27.30 13.53 6.21
C LEU A 726 -25.94 14.23 6.19
N VAL A 727 -25.21 14.15 5.08
CA VAL A 727 -23.97 14.93 4.86
C VAL A 727 -24.26 15.88 3.72
N SER A 728 -24.14 17.18 3.97
CA SER A 728 -24.35 18.19 2.94
C SER A 728 -23.30 18.05 1.84
N LYS A 729 -23.48 18.79 0.74
CA LYS A 729 -22.53 18.89 -0.38
C LYS A 729 -21.13 19.43 0.02
N VAL A 730 -20.80 19.53 1.31
CA VAL A 730 -19.56 20.11 1.84
C VAL A 730 -18.28 19.41 1.35
N LEU A 731 -18.34 18.12 1.01
CA LEU A 731 -17.20 17.41 0.43
C LEU A 731 -17.05 17.66 -1.08
N ALA A 732 -18.12 18.06 -1.77
CA ALA A 732 -18.09 18.33 -3.21
C ALA A 732 -17.41 19.67 -3.54
N ASP A 733 -17.47 20.64 -2.62
CA ASP A 733 -16.73 21.90 -2.72
C ASP A 733 -15.86 22.11 -1.47
N PRO A 734 -14.54 21.90 -1.57
CA PRO A 734 -13.59 22.13 -0.47
C PRO A 734 -13.65 23.55 0.12
N ASN A 735 -14.18 24.55 -0.61
CA ASN A 735 -14.30 25.93 -0.15
C ASN A 735 -15.64 26.22 0.56
N ALA A 736 -16.65 25.36 0.43
CA ALA A 736 -17.96 25.56 1.05
C ALA A 736 -17.85 25.57 2.58
N GLN A 737 -18.43 26.57 3.24
CA GLN A 737 -18.43 26.63 4.70
C GLN A 737 -19.36 25.55 5.27
N PRO A 738 -18.92 24.80 6.31
CA PRO A 738 -19.77 23.79 6.92
C PRO A 738 -20.98 24.44 7.59
N THR A 739 -22.16 23.84 7.41
CA THR A 739 -23.43 24.40 7.91
C THR A 739 -23.75 24.01 9.35
N GLY A 740 -23.03 23.02 9.89
CA GLY A 740 -23.17 22.54 11.26
C GLY A 740 -22.03 21.61 11.67
N PHE A 741 -22.11 21.09 12.90
CA PHE A 741 -21.07 20.26 13.51
C PHE A 741 -20.65 19.05 12.65
N VAL A 742 -21.61 18.28 12.14
CA VAL A 742 -21.33 17.05 11.38
C VAL A 742 -20.58 17.37 10.09
N ASP A 743 -21.02 18.38 9.34
CA ASP A 743 -20.34 18.85 8.13
C ASP A 743 -18.92 19.29 8.43
N ALA A 744 -18.72 20.08 9.51
CA ALA A 744 -17.41 20.57 9.91
C ALA A 744 -16.47 19.40 10.29
N PHE A 745 -16.98 18.43 11.04
CA PHE A 745 -16.22 17.24 11.43
C PHE A 745 -15.81 16.40 10.21
N VAL A 746 -16.76 16.06 9.33
CA VAL A 746 -16.49 15.29 8.10
C VAL A 746 -15.51 16.03 7.18
N LYS A 747 -15.70 17.34 6.97
CA LYS A 747 -14.78 18.16 6.19
C LYS A 747 -13.37 18.19 6.79
N SER A 748 -13.26 18.25 8.11
CA SER A 748 -11.98 18.24 8.80
C SER A 748 -11.25 16.90 8.65
N ILE A 749 -11.96 15.76 8.67
CA ILE A 749 -11.41 14.44 8.34
C ILE A 749 -10.85 14.40 6.91
N ALA A 750 -11.55 14.99 5.93
CA ALA A 750 -11.12 14.99 4.53
C ALA A 750 -9.78 15.70 4.30
N LYS A 751 -9.41 16.66 5.16
CA LYS A 751 -8.09 17.33 5.15
C LYS A 751 -6.93 16.39 5.56
N HIS A 752 -7.23 15.15 5.96
CA HIS A 752 -6.31 14.10 6.44
C HIS A 752 -5.66 14.41 7.81
N ARG A 753 -5.04 15.59 7.98
CA ARG A 753 -4.43 16.04 9.24
C ARG A 753 -4.53 17.56 9.42
N CYS A 754 -4.44 18.01 10.67
CA CYS A 754 -4.30 19.42 11.02
C CYS A 754 -2.82 19.81 11.17
N TRP A 755 -2.13 20.10 10.08
CA TRP A 755 -0.68 20.38 10.05
C TRP A 755 -0.28 21.59 10.91
N GLU A 756 -1.13 22.62 10.98
CA GLU A 756 -0.91 23.82 11.82
C GLU A 756 -0.77 23.50 13.32
N ARG A 757 -1.27 22.33 13.75
CA ARG A 757 -1.24 21.89 15.16
C ARG A 757 0.12 21.34 15.57
N GLU A 758 0.99 20.97 14.63
CA GLU A 758 2.20 20.22 14.92
C GLU A 758 3.14 20.86 15.97
N PRO A 759 3.37 22.18 15.98
CA PRO A 759 4.18 22.82 17.03
C PRO A 759 3.60 22.66 18.43
N LEU A 760 2.28 22.53 18.56
CA LEU A 760 1.56 22.34 19.82
C LEU A 760 1.44 20.87 20.20
N ALA A 761 1.37 19.97 19.23
CA ALA A 761 1.28 18.53 19.44
C ALA A 761 2.44 17.98 20.30
N LYS A 762 3.64 18.59 20.21
CA LYS A 762 4.81 18.26 21.03
C LYS A 762 4.63 18.56 22.52
N LYS A 763 3.67 19.43 22.90
CA LYS A 763 3.39 19.81 24.29
C LYS A 763 2.41 18.87 24.98
N ILE A 764 1.75 17.98 24.24
CA ILE A 764 0.87 16.97 24.82
C ILE A 764 1.70 15.91 25.53
N VAL A 765 1.35 15.64 26.77
CA VAL A 765 1.76 14.44 27.50
C VAL A 765 0.71 13.37 27.20
N ALA A 766 0.98 12.58 26.16
CA ALA A 766 0.20 11.40 25.77
C ALA A 766 1.02 10.16 26.13
#